data_AF-A0A812U1Q6-F1
#
_entry.id   AF-A0A812U1Q6-F1
#
_cell.length_a   1.000
_cell.length_b   1.000
_cell.length_c   1.000
_cell.angle_alpha   90.00
_cell.angle_beta   90.00
_cell.angle_gamma   90.00
#
_symmetry.space_group_name_H-M   'P 1'
#
loop_
_entity.id
_entity.type
_entity.pdbx_description
1 polymer ?
#
loop_
_entity_poly.entity_id
_entity_poly.type
_entity_poly.pdbx_seq_one_letter_code
_entity_poly.pdbx_strand_id
1 'polypeptide(L)'
;MHVADDLKSGVNKDLYADLQGSLQRITDHPLFNGVQVLEALDISADSSASVEPFSEDTWRRVKAGAIAKGFKPTYTAGGNIFWIDPYLSLVPGIPVNRKSILKLQSSSFKTPQLAFEKRRAVHVGILEGEEVLNMRGKLRLLSPDEELYAFIFQLDNVLASEPGEPELEQWLALAKSWTMTVELVPSLTDMYWRCINLREDIGTSFDVFYRSCIQRAYEVIQFKLDYERRNPNDVLSAAGVYQKWVANVQFSTMATGERAFRQSFVDSCLTVYNRILCIEELQKIILQGEEKNGKDNVWLSIYQLEEVCKKCGQGPGSKEKLIWCISGIQDQTENDMLQISSCTTRNLKGQGLPSNKGTVDLFIFKLGFKNLAVSTWLEDAGSAVPPEERQTLRKAFDSFAEYRQHFGCHDERDTVDLSWLARFTPTTREYITFVEDCVFAKKHDRKLKCALSAGAKPVDLPDREEFSVDFKAFKAGWQKERGDAPEPKPELSEALTGTEESIQVGQIIQASMMGGRLNAWQTKDLAKAQHDQALLAKHLKSLSEDEIGLIKDLETKASRIVRAAVKIIVEPERQAVLQEELKSSPIGSRVASKDFLTLVLYDQKTAGESITCPHLRVPPLKVERVKTAIQATCNFLSSGAELPFNGIFAITDAGKTGNERAILNCFVNEAGASMAKHHKSLYVAYKESDLAARLEKFKSTAQLNQLETVHIVTSSAASKQKRRPRRAGHLKGETSSGNILTGVPLPDASAAWSESVVTKKAIFGNQMRIAVGGQTDGEPLYNKDDDQEPVFWHMSSPVLLEELLRSECWADALLDWTPTDVAAKKAMDLGIPYVAVAYTETHKELLMKRLATMVAKDMLTEGHSLYCAEVAKILEVPGMAKKPLPKAKAAAATTPPNPSPADSSQNKRKATAEPESADDDKNDSTHAKLRARLQELSGKK
;
A
#
# COMPACT_ATOMS: atom_id res chain seq x y z
N MET A 1 0.35 43.25 -7.82
CA MET A 1 0.40 41.92 -8.45
C MET A 1 -0.92 41.67 -9.19
N HIS A 2 -0.88 41.84 -10.51
CA HIS A 2 -1.59 41.13 -11.59
C HIS A 2 -3.13 41.11 -11.79
N VAL A 3 -3.98 41.92 -11.16
CA VAL A 3 -5.41 41.96 -11.57
C VAL A 3 -5.60 42.46 -13.02
N ALA A 4 -4.84 43.48 -13.43
CA ALA A 4 -4.93 44.04 -14.78
C ALA A 4 -4.33 43.12 -15.87
N ASP A 5 -3.45 42.19 -15.51
CA ASP A 5 -2.85 41.23 -16.44
C ASP A 5 -3.72 39.96 -16.57
N ASP A 6 -4.39 39.54 -15.49
CA ASP A 6 -5.36 38.43 -15.52
C ASP A 6 -6.62 38.78 -16.35
N LEU A 7 -7.08 40.04 -16.29
CA LEU A 7 -8.12 40.57 -17.18
C LEU A 7 -7.75 40.47 -18.67
N LYS A 8 -6.45 40.47 -19.01
CA LYS A 8 -5.98 40.49 -20.40
C LYS A 8 -5.52 39.12 -20.92
N SER A 9 -5.09 38.22 -20.04
CA SER A 9 -4.47 36.93 -20.41
C SER A 9 -4.70 35.73 -19.47
N GLY A 10 -5.58 35.83 -18.46
CA GLY A 10 -5.85 34.74 -17.50
C GLY A 10 -6.95 33.76 -17.90
N VAL A 11 -7.04 32.62 -17.20
CA VAL A 11 -8.05 31.55 -17.46
C VAL A 11 -9.50 32.03 -17.25
N ASN A 12 -9.71 33.09 -16.46
CA ASN A 12 -11.02 33.70 -16.20
C ASN A 12 -11.30 34.94 -17.09
N LYS A 13 -10.48 35.23 -18.10
CA LYS A 13 -10.59 36.46 -18.92
C LYS A 13 -12.00 36.73 -19.42
N ASP A 14 -12.64 35.75 -20.05
CA ASP A 14 -13.98 35.92 -20.61
C ASP A 14 -15.01 36.17 -19.50
N LEU A 15 -14.85 35.51 -18.35
CA LEU A 15 -15.75 35.71 -17.21
C LEU A 15 -15.64 37.13 -16.66
N TYR A 16 -14.43 37.65 -16.53
CA TYR A 16 -14.22 39.02 -16.08
C TYR A 16 -14.66 40.06 -17.10
N ALA A 17 -14.55 39.77 -18.40
CA ALA A 17 -15.11 40.62 -19.45
C ALA A 17 -16.64 40.70 -19.36
N ASP A 18 -17.31 39.55 -19.20
CA ASP A 18 -18.77 39.50 -18.99
C ASP A 18 -19.16 40.28 -17.72
N LEU A 19 -18.43 40.04 -16.62
CA LEU A 19 -18.67 40.68 -15.33
C LEU A 19 -18.49 42.20 -15.40
N GLN A 20 -17.51 42.68 -16.16
CA GLN A 20 -17.31 44.09 -16.44
C GLN A 20 -18.48 44.69 -17.22
N GLY A 21 -18.98 44.00 -18.23
CA GLY A 21 -20.17 44.42 -18.96
C GLY A 21 -21.40 44.54 -18.04
N SER A 22 -21.62 43.54 -17.19
CA SER A 22 -22.75 43.54 -16.24
C SER A 22 -22.63 44.62 -15.18
N LEU A 23 -21.46 44.81 -14.59
CA LEU A 23 -21.23 45.87 -13.59
C LEU A 23 -21.43 47.26 -14.18
N GLN A 24 -20.92 47.50 -15.39
CA GLN A 24 -21.11 48.78 -16.07
C GLN A 24 -22.60 49.09 -16.26
N ARG A 25 -23.39 48.14 -16.77
CA ARG A 25 -24.84 48.29 -16.95
C ARG A 25 -25.58 48.52 -15.63
N ILE A 26 -25.18 47.81 -14.57
CA ILE A 26 -25.74 48.04 -13.22
C ILE A 26 -25.42 49.46 -12.77
N THR A 27 -24.16 49.90 -12.83
CA THR A 27 -23.78 51.24 -12.34
C THR A 27 -24.32 52.39 -13.20
N ASP A 28 -24.60 52.14 -14.48
CA ASP A 28 -25.22 53.12 -15.38
C ASP A 28 -26.73 53.28 -15.11
N HIS A 29 -27.36 52.29 -14.47
CA HIS A 29 -28.77 52.36 -14.11
C HIS A 29 -29.00 53.42 -13.00
N PRO A 30 -29.96 54.36 -13.14
CA PRO A 30 -30.16 55.45 -12.19
C PRO A 30 -30.30 55.03 -10.72
N LEU A 31 -30.99 53.91 -10.47
CA LEU A 31 -31.20 53.37 -9.12
C LEU A 31 -29.92 52.81 -8.47
N PHE A 32 -28.96 52.35 -9.27
CA PHE A 32 -27.74 51.68 -8.81
C PHE A 32 -26.47 52.53 -9.07
N ASN A 33 -26.62 53.75 -9.55
CA ASN A 33 -25.52 54.68 -9.71
C ASN A 33 -24.89 54.98 -8.34
N GLY A 34 -23.57 54.75 -8.24
CA GLY A 34 -22.84 54.90 -6.98
C GLY A 34 -23.22 53.86 -5.92
N VAL A 35 -23.77 52.69 -6.31
CA VAL A 35 -24.19 51.64 -5.37
C VAL A 35 -23.08 51.26 -4.36
N GLN A 36 -21.80 51.33 -4.74
CA GLN A 36 -20.65 51.04 -3.88
C GLN A 36 -20.47 52.02 -2.70
N VAL A 37 -20.98 53.25 -2.78
CA VAL A 37 -20.88 54.22 -1.67
C VAL A 37 -22.12 54.25 -0.78
N LEU A 38 -23.19 53.55 -1.17
CA LEU A 38 -24.42 53.47 -0.38
C LEU A 38 -24.17 52.76 0.95
N GLU A 39 -24.86 53.26 1.98
CA GLU A 39 -24.83 52.69 3.33
C GLU A 39 -25.53 51.34 3.37
N ALA A 40 -25.04 50.48 4.26
CA ALA A 40 -25.69 49.21 4.53
C ALA A 40 -27.05 49.43 5.20
N LEU A 41 -27.99 48.54 4.92
CA LEU A 41 -29.26 48.45 5.63
C LEU A 41 -29.17 47.38 6.72
N ASP A 42 -30.09 47.50 7.68
CA ASP A 42 -30.33 46.45 8.65
C ASP A 42 -30.88 45.19 7.96
N ILE A 43 -30.65 44.06 8.63
CA ILE A 43 -31.28 42.80 8.26
C ILE A 43 -32.38 42.54 9.27
N SER A 44 -33.56 43.11 9.04
CA SER A 44 -34.77 42.76 9.78
C SER A 44 -35.36 41.49 9.17
N ALA A 45 -35.04 40.32 9.72
CA ALA A 45 -35.89 39.16 9.50
C ALA A 45 -37.12 39.29 10.40
N ASP A 46 -38.29 38.85 9.94
CA ASP A 46 -39.53 38.72 10.73
C ASP A 46 -39.41 37.78 11.97
N SER A 47 -38.20 37.41 12.39
CA SER A 47 -37.94 36.56 13.54
C SER A 47 -36.68 36.99 14.33
N SER A 48 -36.93 37.51 15.54
CA SER A 48 -36.12 37.56 16.77
C SER A 48 -34.63 37.96 16.79
N ALA A 49 -33.92 38.17 15.68
CA ALA A 49 -32.55 38.68 15.68
C ALA A 49 -32.30 39.61 14.48
N SER A 50 -32.41 40.92 14.69
CA SER A 50 -32.00 41.91 13.69
C SER A 50 -30.47 41.97 13.64
N VAL A 51 -29.88 41.89 12.44
CA VAL A 51 -28.46 42.21 12.26
C VAL A 51 -28.36 43.69 11.94
N GLU A 52 -27.74 44.45 12.84
CA GLU A 52 -27.53 45.89 12.65
C GLU A 52 -26.67 46.17 11.41
N PRO A 53 -26.86 47.32 10.73
CA PRO A 53 -25.96 47.74 9.66
C PRO A 53 -24.55 47.94 10.20
N PHE A 54 -23.55 47.72 9.34
CA PHE A 54 -22.14 47.85 9.71
C PHE A 54 -21.83 49.23 10.28
N SER A 55 -21.24 49.25 11.48
CA SER A 55 -20.76 50.45 12.16
C SER A 55 -19.26 50.39 12.38
N GLU A 56 -18.53 51.41 11.90
CA GLU A 56 -17.08 51.54 12.08
C GLU A 56 -16.71 51.65 13.57
N ASP A 57 -17.53 52.32 14.38
CA ASP A 57 -17.31 52.45 15.83
C ASP A 57 -17.49 51.11 16.55
N THR A 58 -18.49 50.32 16.15
CA THR A 58 -18.66 48.96 16.67
C THR A 58 -17.51 48.06 16.23
N TRP A 59 -17.07 48.15 14.97
CA TRP A 59 -15.90 47.42 14.49
C TRP A 59 -14.64 47.72 15.30
N ARG A 60 -14.34 49.01 15.54
CA ARG A 60 -13.18 49.43 16.34
C ARG A 60 -13.22 48.86 17.77
N ARG A 61 -14.40 48.86 18.41
CA ARG A 61 -14.59 48.27 19.74
C ARG A 61 -14.41 46.74 19.74
N VAL A 62 -15.03 46.05 18.79
CA VAL A 62 -14.91 44.59 18.63
C VAL A 62 -13.46 44.20 18.35
N LYS A 63 -12.79 44.93 17.46
CA LYS A 63 -11.37 44.72 17.12
C LYS A 63 -10.47 44.87 18.34
N ALA A 64 -10.59 45.98 19.07
CA ALA A 64 -9.80 46.20 20.28
C ALA A 64 -10.06 45.11 21.34
N GLY A 65 -11.32 44.73 21.56
CA GLY A 65 -11.70 43.70 22.51
C GLY A 65 -11.20 42.29 22.14
N ALA A 66 -11.22 41.94 20.85
CA ALA A 66 -10.72 40.66 20.35
C ALA A 66 -9.19 40.57 20.50
N ILE A 67 -8.46 41.62 20.09
CA ILE A 67 -7.00 41.71 20.24
C ILE A 67 -6.60 41.57 21.71
N ALA A 68 -7.29 42.29 22.62
CA ALA A 68 -7.01 42.21 24.06
C ALA A 68 -7.19 40.80 24.66
N LYS A 69 -8.03 39.96 24.05
CA LYS A 69 -8.28 38.58 24.46
C LYS A 69 -7.47 37.54 23.68
N GLY A 70 -6.61 37.98 22.75
CA GLY A 70 -5.86 37.07 21.87
C GLY A 70 -6.73 36.34 20.84
N PHE A 71 -7.94 36.81 20.56
CA PHE A 71 -8.81 36.26 19.52
C PHE A 71 -8.62 37.00 18.20
N LYS A 72 -8.90 36.29 17.09
CA LYS A 72 -8.96 36.90 15.76
C LYS A 72 -10.13 37.90 15.71
N PRO A 73 -9.90 39.18 15.38
CA PRO A 73 -10.98 40.14 15.25
C PRO A 73 -11.93 39.79 14.10
N THR A 74 -13.19 39.54 14.44
CA THR A 74 -14.27 39.30 13.49
C THR A 74 -15.52 40.08 13.88
N TYR A 75 -16.24 40.62 12.90
CA TYR A 75 -17.49 41.34 13.13
C TYR A 75 -18.49 41.06 12.01
N THR A 76 -19.65 40.52 12.39
CA THR A 76 -20.75 40.21 11.48
C THR A 76 -21.82 41.29 11.59
N ALA A 77 -22.17 41.91 10.46
CA ALA A 77 -23.16 42.97 10.37
C ALA A 77 -23.88 42.96 9.01
N GLY A 78 -24.91 43.79 8.85
CA GLY A 78 -25.46 44.13 7.54
C GLY A 78 -24.45 44.93 6.74
N GLY A 79 -24.15 44.51 5.52
CA GLY A 79 -23.19 45.12 4.62
C GLY A 79 -23.74 45.28 3.21
N ASN A 80 -23.11 46.14 2.43
CA ASN A 80 -23.43 46.28 1.01
C ASN A 80 -22.49 45.40 0.19
N ILE A 81 -23.06 44.48 -0.60
CA ILE A 81 -22.31 43.51 -1.38
C ILE A 81 -21.38 44.17 -2.42
N PHE A 82 -21.73 45.38 -2.90
CA PHE A 82 -20.89 46.19 -3.81
C PHE A 82 -19.72 46.92 -3.11
N TRP A 83 -19.54 46.76 -1.79
CA TRP A 83 -18.30 47.16 -1.15
C TRP A 83 -17.12 46.25 -1.53
N ILE A 84 -17.40 45.08 -2.08
CA ILE A 84 -16.41 44.09 -2.52
C ILE A 84 -15.95 44.43 -3.93
N ASP A 85 -14.64 44.34 -4.18
CA ASP A 85 -14.09 44.41 -5.54
C ASP A 85 -14.17 43.03 -6.21
N PRO A 86 -15.04 42.85 -7.22
CA PRO A 86 -15.23 41.55 -7.86
C PRO A 86 -14.04 41.11 -8.72
N TYR A 87 -13.10 42.02 -9.02
CA TYR A 87 -11.88 41.73 -9.78
C TYR A 87 -10.71 41.34 -8.89
N LEU A 88 -10.79 41.58 -7.58
CA LEU A 88 -9.72 41.32 -6.63
C LEU A 88 -9.81 39.89 -6.06
N SER A 89 -9.60 38.89 -6.92
CA SER A 89 -9.52 37.50 -6.46
C SER A 89 -8.25 37.27 -5.65
N LEU A 90 -8.39 36.66 -4.48
CA LEU A 90 -7.25 36.25 -3.66
C LEU A 90 -6.53 35.04 -4.23
N VAL A 91 -7.14 34.30 -5.15
CA VAL A 91 -6.60 33.09 -5.78
C VAL A 91 -6.49 33.25 -7.30
N PRO A 92 -5.69 34.23 -7.79
CA PRO A 92 -5.57 34.51 -9.22
C PRO A 92 -5.10 33.27 -9.99
N GLY A 93 -5.62 33.11 -11.21
CA GLY A 93 -5.34 31.96 -12.07
C GLY A 93 -6.14 30.68 -11.80
N ILE A 94 -6.94 30.61 -10.72
CA ILE A 94 -7.85 29.48 -10.48
C ILE A 94 -9.15 29.65 -11.29
N PRO A 95 -9.55 28.68 -12.13
CA PRO A 95 -10.77 28.79 -12.93
C PRO A 95 -12.02 28.84 -12.05
N VAL A 96 -12.92 29.78 -12.32
CA VAL A 96 -14.22 29.88 -11.65
C VAL A 96 -15.28 29.10 -12.42
N ASN A 97 -16.04 28.26 -11.73
CA ASN A 97 -17.02 27.38 -12.38
C ASN A 97 -18.30 28.14 -12.79
N ARG A 98 -18.35 28.57 -14.06
CA ARG A 98 -19.53 29.24 -14.66
C ARG A 98 -20.84 28.47 -14.51
N LYS A 99 -20.80 27.13 -14.54
CA LYS A 99 -22.01 26.32 -14.35
C LYS A 99 -22.56 26.44 -12.93
N SER A 100 -21.70 26.61 -11.93
CA SER A 100 -22.11 26.88 -10.56
C SER A 100 -22.76 28.27 -10.43
N ILE A 101 -22.24 29.28 -11.13
CA ILE A 101 -22.84 30.63 -11.19
C ILE A 101 -24.26 30.55 -11.75
N LEU A 102 -24.45 29.98 -12.95
CA LEU A 102 -25.77 29.82 -13.59
C LEU A 102 -26.77 29.06 -12.71
N LYS A 103 -26.27 28.06 -11.97
CA LYS A 103 -27.08 27.30 -11.02
C LYS A 103 -27.50 28.16 -9.83
N LEU A 104 -26.61 28.97 -9.26
CA LEU A 104 -26.97 29.89 -8.18
C LEU A 104 -27.99 30.92 -8.66
N GLN A 105 -27.87 31.43 -9.89
CA GLN A 105 -28.86 32.32 -10.50
C GLN A 105 -30.25 31.68 -10.56
N SER A 106 -30.35 30.46 -11.10
CA SER A 106 -31.63 29.76 -11.26
C SER A 106 -32.24 29.20 -9.96
N SER A 107 -31.45 29.07 -8.89
CA SER A 107 -31.89 28.42 -7.64
C SER A 107 -31.98 29.34 -6.43
N SER A 108 -31.01 30.21 -6.22
CA SER A 108 -30.91 31.10 -5.04
C SER A 108 -31.27 32.52 -5.40
N PHE A 109 -30.90 32.98 -6.60
CA PHE A 109 -31.16 34.36 -7.05
C PHE A 109 -32.32 34.47 -8.06
N LYS A 110 -33.19 33.46 -8.17
CA LYS A 110 -34.27 33.48 -9.17
C LYS A 110 -35.23 34.66 -9.00
N THR A 111 -35.50 35.05 -7.76
CA THR A 111 -36.34 36.20 -7.37
C THR A 111 -35.72 36.91 -6.17
N PRO A 112 -36.04 38.19 -5.90
CA PRO A 112 -35.54 38.90 -4.72
C PRO A 112 -35.85 38.15 -3.42
N GLN A 113 -37.10 37.69 -3.24
CA GLN A 113 -37.54 36.96 -2.05
C GLN A 113 -36.69 35.71 -1.80
N LEU A 114 -36.47 34.91 -2.83
CA LEU A 114 -35.69 33.69 -2.72
C LEU A 114 -34.22 33.99 -2.40
N ALA A 115 -33.70 35.09 -2.95
CA ALA A 115 -32.35 35.57 -2.67
C ALA A 115 -32.21 36.06 -1.23
N PHE A 116 -33.24 36.73 -0.69
CA PHE A 116 -33.27 37.08 0.73
C PHE A 116 -33.21 35.82 1.61
N GLU A 117 -34.00 34.80 1.30
CA GLU A 117 -34.04 33.56 2.09
C GLU A 117 -32.76 32.72 2.00
N LYS A 118 -32.10 32.73 0.84
CA LYS A 118 -31.02 31.78 0.52
C LYS A 118 -29.62 32.36 0.45
N ARG A 119 -29.45 33.69 0.45
CA ARG A 119 -28.11 34.30 0.46
C ARG A 119 -27.32 33.81 1.65
N ARG A 120 -26.04 33.52 1.44
CA ARG A 120 -25.12 33.13 2.51
C ARG A 120 -24.37 34.36 2.99
N ALA A 121 -23.96 34.32 4.25
CA ALA A 121 -23.05 35.33 4.76
C ALA A 121 -21.72 35.28 3.98
N VAL A 122 -21.20 36.45 3.65
CA VAL A 122 -19.90 36.58 2.98
C VAL A 122 -18.84 37.00 3.99
N HIS A 123 -17.65 36.46 3.85
CA HIS A 123 -16.47 36.85 4.62
C HIS A 123 -15.61 37.77 3.78
N VAL A 124 -15.21 38.90 4.34
CA VAL A 124 -14.31 39.87 3.69
C VAL A 124 -13.09 40.12 4.56
N GLY A 125 -11.93 40.26 3.92
CA GLY A 125 -10.66 40.48 4.60
C GLY A 125 -10.22 41.93 4.56
N ILE A 126 -9.78 42.46 5.70
CA ILE A 126 -9.03 43.73 5.78
C ILE A 126 -7.67 43.50 6.43
N LEU A 127 -6.67 44.26 5.97
CA LEU A 127 -5.31 44.23 6.53
C LEU A 127 -5.19 45.16 7.74
N GLU A 128 -4.12 44.98 8.50
CA GLU A 128 -3.77 45.92 9.56
C GLU A 128 -3.52 47.33 9.01
N GLY A 129 -4.15 48.32 9.63
CA GLY A 129 -4.14 49.72 9.16
C GLY A 129 -5.23 50.09 8.15
N GLU A 130 -5.95 49.12 7.57
CA GLU A 130 -7.10 49.42 6.71
C GLU A 130 -8.36 49.71 7.55
N GLU A 131 -9.17 50.68 7.10
CA GLU A 131 -10.50 50.98 7.64
C GLU A 131 -11.57 50.49 6.66
N VAL A 132 -12.62 49.86 7.16
CA VAL A 132 -13.60 49.15 6.30
C VAL A 132 -14.33 50.11 5.38
N LEU A 133 -14.79 51.25 5.91
CA LEU A 133 -15.52 52.25 5.12
C LEU A 133 -14.65 52.92 4.04
N ASN A 134 -13.34 53.03 4.25
CA ASN A 134 -12.41 53.56 3.24
C ASN A 134 -12.09 52.54 2.13
N MET A 135 -12.41 51.26 2.38
CA MET A 135 -12.21 50.15 1.46
C MET A 135 -13.49 49.81 0.67
N ARG A 136 -14.55 50.63 0.72
CA ARG A 136 -15.75 50.44 -0.11
C ARG A 136 -15.39 50.39 -1.60
N GLY A 137 -15.85 49.33 -2.27
CA GLY A 137 -15.53 49.00 -3.66
C GLY A 137 -14.14 48.38 -3.85
N LYS A 138 -13.43 48.09 -2.75
CA LYS A 138 -12.06 47.54 -2.70
C LYS A 138 -11.91 46.40 -1.69
N LEU A 139 -12.99 45.97 -1.02
CA LEU A 139 -12.92 44.88 -0.05
C LEU A 139 -12.58 43.58 -0.77
N ARG A 140 -11.76 42.76 -0.11
CA ARG A 140 -11.30 41.46 -0.63
C ARG A 140 -12.24 40.37 -0.13
N LEU A 141 -12.86 39.63 -1.05
CA LEU A 141 -13.72 38.51 -0.71
C LEU A 141 -12.88 37.31 -0.25
N LEU A 142 -13.15 36.81 0.95
CA LEU A 142 -12.58 35.55 1.46
C LEU A 142 -13.49 34.35 1.13
N SER A 143 -14.80 34.56 1.06
CA SER A 143 -15.77 33.55 0.64
C SER A 143 -15.63 33.17 -0.84
N PRO A 144 -16.28 32.07 -1.30
CA PRO A 144 -16.29 31.70 -2.71
C PRO A 144 -16.89 32.78 -3.62
N ASP A 145 -16.21 33.09 -4.72
CA ASP A 145 -16.59 34.15 -5.68
C ASP A 145 -17.92 33.88 -6.41
N GLU A 146 -18.28 32.61 -6.59
CA GLU A 146 -19.41 32.20 -7.41
C GLU A 146 -20.74 32.83 -6.99
N GLU A 147 -20.91 33.13 -5.69
CA GLU A 147 -22.12 33.74 -5.16
C GLU A 147 -22.24 35.22 -5.50
N LEU A 148 -21.14 35.97 -5.37
CA LEU A 148 -21.06 37.37 -5.77
C LEU A 148 -21.34 37.51 -7.27
N TYR A 149 -20.68 36.69 -8.08
CA TYR A 149 -20.86 36.73 -9.53
C TYR A 149 -22.28 36.34 -9.94
N ALA A 150 -22.88 35.33 -9.30
CA ALA A 150 -24.25 34.93 -9.58
C ALA A 150 -25.25 36.06 -9.27
N PHE A 151 -25.05 36.78 -8.16
CA PHE A 151 -25.85 37.95 -7.84
C PHE A 151 -25.72 39.05 -8.91
N ILE A 152 -24.49 39.43 -9.28
CA ILE A 152 -24.23 40.48 -10.28
C ILE A 152 -24.86 40.13 -11.63
N PHE A 153 -24.61 38.92 -12.15
CA PHE A 153 -25.18 38.51 -13.43
C PHE A 153 -26.70 38.41 -13.39
N GLN A 154 -27.28 38.01 -12.25
CA GLN A 154 -28.73 37.94 -12.14
C GLN A 154 -29.37 39.32 -12.07
N LEU A 155 -28.77 40.26 -11.35
CA LEU A 155 -29.24 41.64 -11.33
C LEU A 155 -29.18 42.28 -12.72
N ASP A 156 -28.11 42.03 -13.47
CA ASP A 156 -27.99 42.47 -14.86
C ASP A 156 -29.07 41.84 -15.77
N ASN A 157 -29.34 40.55 -15.63
CA ASN A 157 -30.45 39.88 -16.34
C ASN A 157 -31.81 40.50 -15.98
N VAL A 158 -32.02 40.84 -14.72
CA VAL A 158 -33.24 41.51 -14.23
C VAL A 158 -33.34 42.89 -14.88
N LEU A 159 -32.29 43.72 -14.85
CA LEU A 159 -32.29 45.03 -15.52
C LEU A 159 -32.60 44.93 -17.02
N ALA A 160 -32.04 43.93 -17.70
CA ALA A 160 -32.31 43.69 -19.12
C ALA A 160 -33.75 43.26 -19.43
N SER A 161 -34.51 42.78 -18.43
CA SER A 161 -35.92 42.42 -18.56
C SER A 161 -36.89 43.57 -18.29
N GLU A 162 -36.39 44.76 -17.96
CA GLU A 162 -37.16 45.98 -17.66
C GLU A 162 -38.30 45.77 -16.65
N PRO A 163 -38.03 45.22 -15.45
CA PRO A 163 -39.04 45.00 -14.43
C PRO A 163 -39.53 46.34 -13.86
N GLY A 164 -40.64 46.29 -13.14
CA GLY A 164 -41.15 47.46 -12.42
C GLY A 164 -40.16 47.95 -11.34
N GLU A 165 -40.19 49.25 -11.08
CA GLU A 165 -39.42 49.91 -10.02
C GLU A 165 -39.49 49.20 -8.65
N PRO A 166 -40.65 48.66 -8.19
CA PRO A 166 -40.72 47.95 -6.91
C PRO A 166 -39.85 46.69 -6.82
N GLU A 167 -39.63 45.98 -7.93
CA GLU A 167 -38.74 44.82 -7.94
C GLU A 167 -37.28 45.23 -7.87
N LEU A 168 -36.91 46.30 -8.58
CA LEU A 168 -35.54 46.84 -8.55
C LEU A 168 -35.17 47.39 -7.18
N GLU A 169 -36.10 48.03 -6.48
CA GLU A 169 -35.92 48.45 -5.09
C GLU A 169 -35.67 47.27 -4.14
N GLN A 170 -36.34 46.13 -4.35
CA GLN A 170 -36.08 44.91 -3.57
C GLN A 170 -34.67 44.36 -3.83
N TRP A 171 -34.22 44.37 -5.08
CA TRP A 171 -32.84 43.97 -5.43
C TRP A 171 -31.79 44.93 -4.84
N LEU A 172 -32.05 46.24 -4.82
CA LEU A 172 -31.19 47.22 -4.17
C LEU A 172 -31.17 47.03 -2.64
N ALA A 173 -32.32 46.81 -2.02
CA ALA A 173 -32.41 46.53 -0.59
C ALA A 173 -31.62 45.25 -0.23
N LEU A 174 -31.72 44.21 -1.05
CA LEU A 174 -30.95 42.98 -0.92
C LEU A 174 -29.44 43.23 -1.02
N ALA A 175 -29.00 44.03 -2.00
CA ALA A 175 -27.59 44.39 -2.16
C ALA A 175 -27.02 45.07 -0.91
N LYS A 176 -27.82 45.95 -0.28
CA LYS A 176 -27.42 46.74 0.90
C LYS A 176 -27.56 46.02 2.24
N SER A 177 -28.28 44.90 2.29
CA SER A 177 -28.58 44.15 3.53
C SER A 177 -27.92 42.77 3.53
N TRP A 178 -26.74 42.64 2.93
CA TRP A 178 -26.02 41.38 2.86
C TRP A 178 -25.33 41.08 4.19
N THR A 179 -25.49 39.88 4.76
CA THR A 179 -24.77 39.51 5.98
C THR A 179 -23.27 39.41 5.68
N MET A 180 -22.47 40.32 6.22
CA MET A 180 -21.04 40.42 5.94
C MET A 180 -20.24 40.23 7.24
N THR A 181 -19.30 39.29 7.23
CA THR A 181 -18.33 39.10 8.30
C THR A 181 -16.99 39.71 7.90
N VAL A 182 -16.63 40.80 8.55
CA VAL A 182 -15.32 41.44 8.38
C VAL A 182 -14.30 40.72 9.25
N GLU A 183 -13.20 40.28 8.65
CA GLU A 183 -12.08 39.63 9.34
C GLU A 183 -10.81 40.48 9.21
N LEU A 184 -10.16 40.79 10.34
CA LEU A 184 -8.79 41.33 10.31
C LEU A 184 -7.83 40.19 10.02
N VAL A 185 -7.02 40.35 8.97
CA VAL A 185 -6.07 39.33 8.52
C VAL A 185 -4.66 39.95 8.43
N PRO A 186 -3.59 39.27 8.91
CA PRO A 186 -2.27 39.92 9.03
C PRO A 186 -1.61 40.24 7.70
N SER A 187 -1.82 39.41 6.67
CA SER A 187 -1.17 39.56 5.37
C SER A 187 -2.06 39.07 4.22
N LEU A 188 -1.70 39.44 2.98
CA LEU A 188 -2.36 38.92 1.77
C LEU A 188 -2.17 37.40 1.63
N THR A 189 -1.03 36.86 2.08
CA THR A 189 -0.79 35.42 2.11
C THR A 189 -1.73 34.71 3.09
N ASP A 190 -1.99 35.30 4.24
CA ASP A 190 -2.96 34.74 5.19
C ASP A 190 -4.40 34.83 4.67
N MET A 191 -4.72 35.89 3.91
CA MET A 191 -6.01 36.00 3.21
C MET A 191 -6.17 34.91 2.15
N TYR A 192 -5.12 34.61 1.37
CA TYR A 192 -5.08 33.51 0.42
C TYR A 192 -5.43 32.18 1.09
N TRP A 193 -4.73 31.84 2.19
CA TRP A 193 -4.99 30.60 2.94
C TRP A 193 -6.38 30.59 3.57
N ARG A 194 -6.83 31.72 4.11
CA ARG A 194 -8.17 31.84 4.68
C ARG A 194 -9.26 31.60 3.64
N CYS A 195 -9.09 32.10 2.42
CA CYS A 195 -10.02 31.86 1.31
C CYS A 195 -10.12 30.37 0.96
N ILE A 196 -8.98 29.68 0.88
CA ILE A 196 -8.95 28.23 0.64
C ILE A 196 -9.63 27.47 1.80
N ASN A 197 -9.29 27.80 3.05
CA ASN A 197 -9.87 27.13 4.21
C ASN A 197 -11.40 27.32 4.28
N LEU A 198 -11.92 28.50 3.95
CA LEU A 198 -13.38 28.71 3.89
C LEU A 198 -14.05 27.85 2.81
N ARG A 199 -13.38 27.59 1.68
CA ARG A 199 -13.87 26.66 0.65
C ARG A 199 -13.86 25.21 1.17
N GLU A 200 -12.79 24.78 1.84
CA GLU A 200 -12.67 23.44 2.44
C GLU A 200 -13.65 23.21 3.60
N ASP A 201 -13.92 24.24 4.41
CA ASP A 201 -14.87 24.20 5.52
C ASP A 201 -16.30 23.92 5.02
N ILE A 202 -16.69 24.47 3.87
CA ILE A 202 -17.98 24.18 3.22
C ILE A 202 -18.03 22.71 2.79
N GLY A 203 -16.95 22.18 2.21
CA GLY A 203 -16.83 20.77 1.82
C GLY A 203 -16.91 19.83 3.02
N THR A 204 -16.18 20.14 4.08
CA THR A 204 -16.18 19.39 5.35
C THR A 204 -17.56 19.42 6.00
N SER A 205 -18.20 20.58 6.07
CA SER A 205 -19.56 20.70 6.63
C SER A 205 -20.56 19.88 5.81
N PHE A 206 -20.45 19.92 4.47
CA PHE A 206 -21.27 19.06 3.62
C PHE A 206 -21.02 17.59 3.92
N ASP A 207 -19.76 17.15 4.05
CA ASP A 207 -19.46 15.75 4.35
C ASP A 207 -19.85 15.32 5.77
N VAL A 208 -19.85 16.20 6.76
CA VAL A 208 -20.29 15.83 8.13
C VAL A 208 -21.81 15.80 8.23
N PHE A 209 -22.50 16.82 7.71
CA PHE A 209 -23.94 16.99 7.92
C PHE A 209 -24.81 16.28 6.87
N TYR A 210 -24.27 15.95 5.70
CA TYR A 210 -25.04 15.24 4.69
C TYR A 210 -25.31 13.81 5.16
N ARG A 211 -26.58 13.39 5.16
CA ARG A 211 -26.96 12.08 5.67
C ARG A 211 -26.47 10.93 4.78
N SER A 212 -26.17 9.79 5.40
CA SER A 212 -25.77 8.56 4.71
C SER A 212 -26.91 8.00 3.85
N CYS A 213 -26.62 7.01 3.01
CA CYS A 213 -27.65 6.35 2.21
C CYS A 213 -28.67 5.59 3.08
N ILE A 214 -28.24 5.00 4.20
CA ILE A 214 -29.09 4.25 5.13
C ILE A 214 -29.99 5.22 5.90
N GLN A 215 -29.42 6.32 6.43
CA GLN A 215 -30.20 7.38 7.07
C GLN A 215 -31.27 7.95 6.12
N ARG A 216 -30.89 8.22 4.87
CA ARG A 216 -31.84 8.69 3.84
C ARG A 216 -32.91 7.64 3.51
N ALA A 217 -32.58 6.35 3.54
CA ALA A 217 -33.58 5.30 3.37
C ALA A 217 -34.59 5.34 4.52
N TYR A 218 -34.13 5.43 5.78
CA TYR A 218 -35.01 5.57 6.94
C TYR A 218 -35.92 6.78 6.87
N GLU A 219 -35.44 7.93 6.38
CA GLU A 219 -36.32 9.09 6.19
C GLU A 219 -37.47 8.83 5.22
N VAL A 220 -37.17 8.21 4.08
CA VAL A 220 -38.17 7.87 3.06
C VAL A 220 -39.19 6.88 3.62
N ILE A 221 -38.71 5.87 4.35
CA ILE A 221 -39.55 4.85 4.99
C ILE A 221 -40.42 5.49 6.07
N GLN A 222 -39.82 6.26 6.98
CA GLN A 222 -40.52 6.91 8.08
C GLN A 222 -41.59 7.88 7.58
N PHE A 223 -41.27 8.67 6.55
CA PHE A 223 -42.26 9.52 5.89
C PHE A 223 -43.45 8.73 5.35
N LYS A 224 -43.20 7.62 4.64
CA LYS A 224 -44.29 6.75 4.14
C LYS A 224 -45.13 6.20 5.29
N LEU A 225 -44.49 5.66 6.32
CA LEU A 225 -45.18 5.07 7.48
C LEU A 225 -46.01 6.11 8.23
N ASP A 226 -45.47 7.31 8.45
CA ASP A 226 -46.17 8.39 9.14
C ASP A 226 -47.31 8.95 8.30
N TYR A 227 -47.12 9.05 6.98
CA TYR A 227 -48.16 9.47 6.06
C TYR A 227 -49.33 8.49 6.05
N GLU A 228 -49.06 7.19 5.91
CA GLU A 228 -50.08 6.13 5.88
C GLU A 228 -50.78 5.98 7.23
N ARG A 229 -50.06 6.20 8.33
CA ARG A 229 -50.67 6.24 9.67
C ARG A 229 -51.68 7.38 9.80
N ARG A 230 -51.40 8.55 9.21
CA ARG A 230 -52.30 9.72 9.21
C ARG A 230 -53.40 9.61 8.14
N ASN A 231 -53.18 8.84 7.08
CA ASN A 231 -54.09 8.65 5.96
C ASN A 231 -54.33 7.16 5.69
N PRO A 232 -55.08 6.44 6.55
CA PRO A 232 -55.17 4.97 6.49
C PRO A 232 -55.74 4.42 5.17
N ASN A 233 -56.48 5.23 4.42
CA ASN A 233 -57.09 4.85 3.15
C ASN A 233 -56.19 5.16 1.92
N ASP A 234 -55.00 5.74 2.11
CA ASP A 234 -54.10 6.17 1.03
C ASP A 234 -52.71 5.53 1.19
N VAL A 235 -52.53 4.35 0.61
CA VAL A 235 -51.26 3.61 0.60
C VAL A 235 -50.40 4.07 -0.56
N LEU A 236 -49.23 4.64 -0.26
CA LEU A 236 -48.35 5.23 -1.26
C LEU A 236 -47.50 4.18 -1.98
N SER A 237 -47.55 4.17 -3.31
CA SER A 237 -46.55 3.48 -4.12
C SER A 237 -45.20 4.20 -4.07
N ALA A 238 -44.11 3.57 -4.53
CA ALA A 238 -42.81 4.23 -4.67
C ALA A 238 -42.89 5.53 -5.50
N ALA A 239 -43.71 5.52 -6.56
CA ALA A 239 -44.00 6.70 -7.37
C ALA A 239 -44.72 7.79 -6.56
N GLY A 240 -45.72 7.41 -5.75
CA GLY A 240 -46.45 8.34 -4.89
C GLY A 240 -45.57 8.99 -3.84
N VAL A 241 -44.70 8.21 -3.19
CA VAL A 241 -43.70 8.72 -2.23
C VAL A 241 -42.74 9.69 -2.93
N TYR A 242 -42.18 9.31 -4.08
CA TYR A 242 -41.27 10.16 -4.84
C TYR A 242 -41.89 11.51 -5.22
N GLN A 243 -43.11 11.51 -5.75
CA GLN A 243 -43.80 12.75 -6.16
C GLN A 243 -44.04 13.69 -4.98
N LYS A 244 -44.54 13.16 -3.85
CA LYS A 244 -44.72 13.97 -2.64
C LYS A 244 -43.39 14.49 -2.10
N TRP A 245 -42.34 13.67 -2.14
CA TRP A 245 -41.03 14.07 -1.65
C TRP A 245 -40.43 15.20 -2.49
N VAL A 246 -40.41 15.08 -3.81
CA VAL A 246 -39.86 16.11 -4.71
C VAL A 246 -40.65 17.42 -4.65
N ALA A 247 -41.95 17.35 -4.40
CA ALA A 247 -42.78 18.54 -4.21
C ALA A 247 -42.45 19.33 -2.92
N ASN A 248 -41.86 18.68 -1.91
CA ASN A 248 -41.65 19.28 -0.58
C ASN A 248 -40.18 19.43 -0.18
N VAL A 249 -39.25 18.77 -0.88
CA VAL A 249 -37.83 18.76 -0.53
C VAL A 249 -36.98 19.40 -1.62
N GLN A 250 -36.18 20.39 -1.24
CA GLN A 250 -35.19 21.00 -2.12
C GLN A 250 -33.90 20.19 -2.07
N PHE A 251 -33.52 19.57 -3.19
CA PHE A 251 -32.32 18.75 -3.24
C PHE A 251 -31.05 19.57 -3.47
N SER A 252 -29.98 19.18 -2.78
CA SER A 252 -28.64 19.62 -3.16
C SER A 252 -28.37 19.19 -4.59
N THR A 253 -27.99 20.16 -5.39
CA THR A 253 -27.70 20.00 -6.81
C THR A 253 -26.33 19.37 -7.07
N MET A 254 -25.57 19.01 -6.02
CA MET A 254 -24.36 18.19 -6.11
C MET A 254 -24.65 16.69 -6.15
N ALA A 255 -25.89 16.29 -5.88
CA ALA A 255 -26.35 14.92 -6.03
C ALA A 255 -26.57 14.59 -7.53
N THR A 256 -25.48 14.44 -8.28
CA THR A 256 -25.51 13.92 -9.65
C THR A 256 -25.30 12.40 -9.66
N GLY A 257 -25.73 11.74 -10.74
CA GLY A 257 -25.54 10.29 -10.88
C GLY A 257 -26.33 9.47 -9.85
N GLU A 258 -25.66 8.55 -9.16
CA GLU A 258 -26.27 7.62 -8.18
C GLU A 258 -26.75 8.30 -6.89
N ARG A 259 -26.24 9.49 -6.55
CA ARG A 259 -26.68 10.24 -5.36
C ARG A 259 -27.98 11.02 -5.60
N ALA A 260 -28.37 11.21 -6.86
CA ALA A 260 -29.59 11.91 -7.24
C ALA A 260 -30.81 11.20 -6.65
N PHE A 261 -31.70 11.96 -6.02
CA PHE A 261 -32.95 11.40 -5.53
C PHE A 261 -33.88 11.13 -6.72
N ARG A 262 -34.11 9.85 -7.01
CA ARG A 262 -34.90 9.37 -8.14
C ARG A 262 -36.01 8.46 -7.63
N GLN A 263 -37.04 8.25 -8.44
CA GLN A 263 -38.07 7.25 -8.12
C GLN A 263 -37.46 5.86 -7.90
N SER A 264 -36.42 5.50 -8.65
CA SER A 264 -35.68 4.24 -8.45
C SER A 264 -35.00 4.16 -7.08
N PHE A 265 -34.53 5.27 -6.51
CA PHE A 265 -33.97 5.28 -5.16
C PHE A 265 -35.04 4.97 -4.12
N VAL A 266 -36.22 5.57 -4.25
CA VAL A 266 -37.36 5.30 -3.37
C VAL A 266 -37.79 3.83 -3.46
N ASP A 267 -37.88 3.29 -4.68
CA ASP A 267 -38.22 1.88 -4.90
C ASP A 267 -37.22 0.91 -4.25
N SER A 268 -35.92 1.19 -4.39
CA SER A 268 -34.86 0.43 -3.70
C SER A 268 -34.95 0.55 -2.18
N CYS A 269 -35.24 1.73 -1.64
CA CYS A 269 -35.42 1.92 -0.19
C CYS A 269 -36.56 1.06 0.35
N LEU A 270 -37.71 1.07 -0.33
CA LEU A 270 -38.87 0.26 0.07
C LEU A 270 -38.58 -1.24 -0.05
N THR A 271 -37.89 -1.65 -1.12
CA THR A 271 -37.48 -3.06 -1.32
C THR A 271 -36.53 -3.52 -0.23
N VAL A 272 -35.50 -2.72 0.08
CA VAL A 272 -34.51 -3.04 1.12
C VAL A 272 -35.15 -3.00 2.50
N TYR A 273 -36.07 -2.07 2.78
CA TYR A 273 -36.80 -2.04 4.04
C TYR A 273 -37.59 -3.32 4.27
N ASN A 274 -38.44 -3.69 3.30
CA ASN A 274 -39.36 -4.82 3.43
C ASN A 274 -38.65 -6.18 3.50
N ARG A 275 -37.36 -6.26 3.12
CA ARG A 275 -36.64 -7.52 2.99
C ARG A 275 -35.40 -7.65 3.86
N ILE A 276 -34.79 -6.53 4.26
CA ILE A 276 -33.55 -6.48 5.04
C ILE A 276 -33.78 -5.70 6.32
N LEU A 277 -34.14 -4.41 6.24
CA LEU A 277 -34.15 -3.54 7.43
C LEU A 277 -35.31 -3.82 8.39
N CYS A 278 -36.36 -4.53 7.94
CA CYS A 278 -37.42 -5.03 8.83
C CYS A 278 -37.01 -6.27 9.64
N ILE A 279 -35.88 -6.91 9.29
CA ILE A 279 -35.33 -8.06 10.01
C ILE A 279 -34.33 -7.53 11.02
N GLU A 280 -34.69 -7.60 12.30
CA GLU A 280 -33.91 -7.01 13.42
C GLU A 280 -32.42 -7.41 13.40
N GLU A 281 -32.11 -8.66 13.09
CA GLU A 281 -30.74 -9.16 13.02
C GLU A 281 -29.92 -8.48 11.91
N LEU A 282 -30.47 -8.39 10.69
CA LEU A 282 -29.82 -7.72 9.57
C LEU A 282 -29.70 -6.22 9.80
N GLN A 283 -30.73 -5.62 10.40
CA GLN A 283 -30.74 -4.22 10.78
C GLN A 283 -29.59 -3.90 11.74
N LYS A 284 -29.40 -4.71 12.79
CA LYS A 284 -28.32 -4.54 13.76
C LYS A 284 -26.94 -4.60 13.09
N ILE A 285 -26.72 -5.57 12.21
CA ILE A 285 -25.44 -5.74 11.52
C ILE A 285 -25.11 -4.51 10.67
N ILE A 286 -26.06 -4.05 9.86
CA ILE A 286 -25.86 -2.88 8.99
C ILE A 286 -25.62 -1.62 9.82
N LEU A 287 -26.39 -1.40 10.88
CA LEU A 287 -26.25 -0.23 11.74
C LEU A 287 -24.94 -0.24 12.54
N GLN A 288 -24.48 -1.40 13.01
CA GLN A 288 -23.16 -1.54 13.65
C GLN A 288 -22.03 -1.21 12.67
N GLY A 289 -22.16 -1.63 11.41
CA GLY A 289 -21.20 -1.31 10.36
C GLY A 289 -21.12 0.19 10.09
N GLU A 290 -22.26 0.88 10.14
CA GLU A 290 -22.36 2.33 10.01
C GLU A 290 -21.86 3.08 11.26
N GLU A 291 -22.14 2.58 12.46
CA GLU A 291 -21.62 3.16 13.71
C GLU A 291 -20.09 3.09 13.77
N LYS A 292 -19.51 1.96 13.36
CA LYS A 292 -18.06 1.73 13.38
C LYS A 292 -17.32 2.52 12.30
N ASN A 293 -17.87 2.60 11.09
CA ASN A 293 -17.14 3.14 9.92
C ASN A 293 -17.75 4.42 9.34
N GLY A 294 -18.84 4.93 9.89
CA GLY A 294 -19.55 6.11 9.38
C GLY A 294 -19.92 5.96 7.91
N LYS A 295 -19.49 6.93 7.10
CA LYS A 295 -19.71 6.97 5.65
C LYS A 295 -18.74 6.13 4.83
N ASP A 296 -17.79 5.45 5.46
CA ASP A 296 -16.83 4.55 4.81
C ASP A 296 -17.19 3.07 5.05
N ASN A 297 -18.45 2.77 5.39
CA ASN A 297 -18.91 1.39 5.56
C ASN A 297 -19.10 0.65 4.22
N VAL A 298 -19.30 -0.67 4.24
CA VAL A 298 -19.43 -1.47 3.01
C VAL A 298 -20.73 -1.21 2.21
N TRP A 299 -21.76 -0.70 2.88
CA TRP A 299 -23.11 -0.45 2.36
C TRP A 299 -23.34 1.03 2.01
N LEU A 300 -22.40 1.65 1.27
CA LEU A 300 -22.44 3.05 0.83
C LEU A 300 -23.64 3.45 -0.03
N SER A 301 -24.36 2.48 -0.58
CA SER A 301 -25.45 2.68 -1.53
C SER A 301 -26.58 1.69 -1.27
N ILE A 302 -27.81 2.20 -1.28
CA ILE A 302 -29.01 1.36 -1.14
C ILE A 302 -29.11 0.30 -2.25
N TYR A 303 -28.53 0.58 -3.42
CA TYR A 303 -28.49 -0.35 -4.55
C TYR A 303 -27.61 -1.57 -4.31
N GLN A 304 -26.60 -1.47 -3.43
CA GLN A 304 -25.78 -2.62 -3.03
C GLN A 304 -26.64 -3.62 -2.24
N LEU A 305 -27.39 -3.12 -1.23
CA LEU A 305 -28.31 -3.93 -0.44
C LEU A 305 -29.45 -4.49 -1.30
N GLU A 306 -29.98 -3.71 -2.24
CA GLU A 306 -30.99 -4.17 -3.19
C GLU A 306 -30.47 -5.32 -4.08
N GLU A 307 -29.21 -5.28 -4.49
CA GLU A 307 -28.62 -6.36 -5.29
C GLU A 307 -28.46 -7.65 -4.49
N VAL A 308 -28.10 -7.55 -3.20
CA VAL A 308 -28.11 -8.70 -2.28
C VAL A 308 -29.53 -9.29 -2.18
N CYS A 309 -30.54 -8.44 -2.04
CA CYS A 309 -31.96 -8.82 -2.10
C CYS A 309 -32.32 -9.61 -3.38
N LYS A 310 -31.92 -9.11 -4.55
CA LYS A 310 -32.22 -9.72 -5.84
C LYS A 310 -31.59 -11.11 -5.96
N LYS A 311 -30.31 -11.23 -5.61
CA LYS A 311 -29.55 -12.48 -5.70
C LYS A 311 -30.01 -13.54 -4.69
N CYS A 312 -30.45 -13.15 -3.51
CA CYS A 312 -30.96 -14.09 -2.50
C CYS A 312 -32.36 -14.64 -2.81
N GLY A 313 -33.10 -14.06 -3.76
CA GLY A 313 -34.45 -14.50 -4.17
C GLY A 313 -35.51 -14.32 -3.07
N GLN A 314 -36.77 -14.69 -3.30
CA GLN A 314 -37.89 -14.47 -2.35
C GLN A 314 -38.49 -15.76 -1.76
N GLY A 315 -37.87 -16.93 -2.00
CA GLY A 315 -38.38 -18.23 -1.57
C GLY A 315 -37.92 -18.68 -0.17
N PRO A 316 -38.28 -19.92 0.22
CA PRO A 316 -37.75 -20.58 1.41
C PRO A 316 -36.22 -20.54 1.44
N GLY A 317 -35.63 -20.19 2.58
CA GLY A 317 -34.19 -19.99 2.73
C GLY A 317 -33.65 -18.62 2.27
N SER A 318 -34.50 -17.72 1.76
CA SER A 318 -34.08 -16.34 1.40
C SER A 318 -33.53 -15.58 2.61
N LYS A 319 -34.20 -15.65 3.76
CA LYS A 319 -33.75 -15.00 5.01
C LYS A 319 -32.35 -15.49 5.43
N GLU A 320 -32.12 -16.79 5.40
CA GLU A 320 -30.81 -17.39 5.72
C GLU A 320 -29.71 -16.88 4.76
N LYS A 321 -29.99 -16.85 3.46
CA LYS A 321 -29.05 -16.31 2.46
C LYS A 321 -28.75 -14.83 2.68
N LEU A 322 -29.76 -14.03 3.02
CA LEU A 322 -29.59 -12.60 3.30
C LEU A 322 -28.69 -12.39 4.52
N ILE A 323 -28.97 -13.08 5.62
CA ILE A 323 -28.13 -13.05 6.84
C ILE A 323 -26.71 -13.46 6.48
N TRP A 324 -26.53 -14.61 5.83
CA TRP A 324 -25.21 -15.09 5.46
C TRP A 324 -24.41 -14.13 4.59
N CYS A 325 -25.03 -13.56 3.55
CA CYS A 325 -24.33 -12.66 2.62
C CYS A 325 -23.99 -11.32 3.29
N ILE A 326 -24.92 -10.73 4.05
CA ILE A 326 -24.70 -9.43 4.68
C ILE A 326 -23.66 -9.58 5.81
N SER A 327 -23.83 -10.56 6.70
CA SER A 327 -22.86 -10.85 7.76
C SER A 327 -21.49 -11.18 7.19
N GLY A 328 -21.42 -12.02 6.15
CA GLY A 328 -20.14 -12.45 5.58
C GLY A 328 -19.40 -11.35 4.83
N ILE A 329 -20.09 -10.54 4.04
CA ILE A 329 -19.47 -9.40 3.34
C ILE A 329 -18.95 -8.39 4.37
N GLN A 330 -19.73 -8.12 5.42
CA GLN A 330 -19.32 -7.19 6.46
C GLN A 330 -18.16 -7.75 7.30
N ASP A 331 -18.26 -8.99 7.79
CA ASP A 331 -17.17 -9.66 8.52
C ASP A 331 -15.88 -9.67 7.70
N GLN A 332 -15.94 -10.08 6.42
CA GLN A 332 -14.72 -10.10 5.60
C GLN A 332 -14.15 -8.71 5.34
N THR A 333 -15.00 -7.68 5.30
CA THR A 333 -14.53 -6.30 5.15
C THR A 333 -13.87 -5.78 6.42
N GLU A 334 -14.47 -6.05 7.58
CA GLU A 334 -13.95 -5.64 8.89
C GLU A 334 -12.65 -6.36 9.28
N ASN A 335 -12.35 -7.48 8.63
CA ASN A 335 -11.15 -8.30 8.85
C ASN A 335 -10.13 -8.19 7.69
N ASP A 336 -10.19 -7.12 6.88
CA ASP A 336 -9.27 -6.87 5.74
C ASP A 336 -9.14 -8.02 4.73
N MET A 337 -10.16 -8.88 4.66
CA MET A 337 -10.25 -9.96 3.69
C MET A 337 -10.94 -9.51 2.40
N LEU A 338 -11.84 -8.54 2.48
CA LEU A 338 -12.56 -7.94 1.36
C LEU A 338 -12.41 -6.42 1.40
N GLN A 339 -12.00 -5.81 0.29
CA GLN A 339 -11.83 -4.36 0.23
C GLN A 339 -13.18 -3.66 0.01
N ILE A 340 -13.48 -2.58 0.74
CA ILE A 340 -14.73 -1.79 0.56
C ILE A 340 -14.90 -1.36 -0.90
N SER A 341 -13.81 -0.93 -1.54
CA SER A 341 -13.79 -0.53 -2.97
C SER A 341 -14.15 -1.67 -3.92
N SER A 342 -14.04 -2.92 -3.49
CA SER A 342 -14.45 -4.10 -4.26
C SER A 342 -15.93 -4.43 -4.12
N CYS A 343 -16.65 -3.82 -3.17
CA CYS A 343 -18.07 -4.05 -2.90
C CYS A 343 -19.00 -3.15 -3.73
N THR A 344 -18.61 -2.75 -4.94
CA THR A 344 -19.48 -1.97 -5.83
C THR A 344 -20.70 -2.77 -6.29
N THR A 345 -21.80 -2.10 -6.64
CA THR A 345 -23.02 -2.74 -7.20
C THR A 345 -22.68 -3.68 -8.37
N ARG A 346 -21.74 -3.27 -9.23
CA ARG A 346 -21.25 -4.08 -10.36
C ARG A 346 -20.61 -5.40 -9.91
N ASN A 347 -19.72 -5.35 -8.91
CA ASN A 347 -19.00 -6.52 -8.42
C ASN A 347 -19.89 -7.44 -7.57
N LEU A 348 -20.78 -6.87 -6.76
CA LEU A 348 -21.79 -7.64 -6.02
C LEU A 348 -22.69 -8.42 -6.98
N LYS A 349 -23.13 -7.77 -8.07
CA LYS A 349 -23.93 -8.36 -9.15
C LYS A 349 -23.16 -9.35 -10.02
N GLY A 350 -21.87 -9.11 -10.23
CA GLY A 350 -21.02 -9.80 -11.21
C GLY A 350 -21.11 -9.23 -12.63
N GLN A 351 -21.64 -8.02 -12.81
CA GLN A 351 -21.89 -7.46 -14.13
C GLN A 351 -20.59 -7.21 -14.91
N GLY A 352 -20.50 -7.80 -16.11
CA GLY A 352 -19.33 -7.71 -16.98
C GLY A 352 -18.27 -8.77 -16.71
N LEU A 353 -18.53 -9.74 -15.83
CA LEU A 353 -17.77 -10.99 -15.75
C LEU A 353 -18.37 -12.02 -16.70
N PRO A 354 -17.57 -12.95 -17.28
CA PRO A 354 -18.05 -13.93 -18.26
C PRO A 354 -19.26 -14.77 -17.79
N SER A 355 -19.36 -15.03 -16.47
CA SER A 355 -20.43 -15.82 -15.87
C SER A 355 -21.57 -14.98 -15.26
N ASN A 356 -21.44 -13.64 -15.23
CA ASN A 356 -22.31 -12.75 -14.46
C ASN A 356 -22.47 -13.16 -12.97
N LYS A 357 -21.46 -13.84 -12.41
CA LYS A 357 -21.42 -14.26 -11.00
C LYS A 357 -20.53 -13.31 -10.20
N GLY A 358 -21.13 -12.65 -9.23
CA GLY A 358 -20.47 -11.63 -8.40
C GLY A 358 -20.10 -12.13 -7.01
N THR A 359 -19.73 -11.19 -6.15
CA THR A 359 -19.42 -11.47 -4.74
C THR A 359 -20.61 -12.09 -4.00
N VAL A 360 -21.84 -11.63 -4.27
CA VAL A 360 -23.02 -12.22 -3.61
C VAL A 360 -23.23 -13.68 -4.02
N ASP A 361 -23.02 -14.01 -5.30
CA ASP A 361 -23.09 -15.40 -5.77
C ASP A 361 -22.03 -16.28 -5.10
N LEU A 362 -20.82 -15.75 -4.86
CA LEU A 362 -19.78 -16.46 -4.10
C LEU A 362 -20.21 -16.74 -2.66
N PHE A 363 -20.78 -15.76 -1.94
CA PHE A 363 -21.23 -15.99 -0.57
C PHE A 363 -22.40 -16.99 -0.50
N ILE A 364 -23.32 -16.96 -1.45
CA ILE A 364 -24.37 -17.99 -1.58
C ILE A 364 -23.75 -19.37 -1.86
N PHE A 365 -22.71 -19.43 -2.69
CA PHE A 365 -21.98 -20.67 -2.96
C PHE A 365 -21.28 -21.20 -1.71
N LYS A 366 -20.64 -20.32 -0.93
CA LYS A 366 -20.02 -20.63 0.36
C LYS A 366 -21.03 -21.10 1.40
N LEU A 367 -22.25 -20.56 1.43
CA LEU A 367 -23.32 -21.08 2.30
C LEU A 367 -23.67 -22.52 1.95
N GLY A 368 -23.84 -22.83 0.66
CA GLY A 368 -24.10 -24.20 0.22
C GLY A 368 -22.95 -25.14 0.54
N PHE A 369 -21.70 -24.68 0.41
CA PHE A 369 -20.52 -25.42 0.86
C PHE A 369 -20.57 -25.69 2.37
N LYS A 370 -20.77 -24.65 3.19
CA LYS A 370 -20.85 -24.76 4.65
C LYS A 370 -21.92 -25.76 5.06
N ASN A 371 -23.11 -25.67 4.46
CA ASN A 371 -24.22 -26.56 4.79
C ASN A 371 -23.89 -28.02 4.46
N LEU A 372 -23.21 -28.33 3.36
CA LEU A 372 -22.73 -29.70 3.07
C LEU A 372 -21.61 -30.14 4.02
N ALA A 373 -20.69 -29.22 4.34
CA ALA A 373 -19.56 -29.48 5.21
C ALA A 373 -19.99 -29.82 6.64
N VAL A 374 -20.99 -29.14 7.19
CA VAL A 374 -21.47 -29.42 8.58
C VAL A 374 -22.54 -30.51 8.63
N SER A 375 -23.05 -30.96 7.49
CA SER A 375 -24.03 -32.05 7.37
C SER A 375 -23.40 -33.27 6.70
N THR A 376 -23.67 -33.53 5.42
CA THR A 376 -23.31 -34.74 4.67
C THR A 376 -21.85 -35.14 4.85
N TRP A 377 -20.90 -34.22 4.66
CA TRP A 377 -19.48 -34.56 4.71
C TRP A 377 -18.99 -34.87 6.12
N LEU A 378 -19.57 -34.22 7.13
CA LEU A 378 -19.27 -34.51 8.53
C LEU A 378 -19.97 -35.78 9.03
N GLU A 379 -21.13 -36.11 8.47
CA GLU A 379 -21.79 -37.40 8.73
C GLU A 379 -21.01 -38.57 8.11
N ASP A 380 -20.43 -38.36 6.92
CA ASP A 380 -19.56 -39.35 6.27
C ASP A 380 -18.38 -39.76 7.16
N ALA A 381 -17.93 -38.93 8.09
CA ALA A 381 -16.87 -39.24 9.06
C ALA A 381 -17.23 -40.39 10.01
N GLY A 382 -18.52 -40.67 10.22
CA GLY A 382 -18.99 -41.77 11.06
C GLY A 382 -18.42 -41.70 12.48
N SER A 383 -17.90 -42.82 12.99
CA SER A 383 -17.28 -42.89 14.32
C SER A 383 -15.91 -42.21 14.42
N ALA A 384 -15.30 -41.79 13.30
CA ALA A 384 -14.03 -41.04 13.35
C ALA A 384 -14.21 -39.64 13.97
N VAL A 385 -15.43 -39.08 13.89
CA VAL A 385 -15.79 -37.83 14.57
C VAL A 385 -17.04 -38.09 15.43
N PRO A 386 -16.89 -38.27 16.75
CA PRO A 386 -18.01 -38.56 17.64
C PRO A 386 -19.16 -37.56 17.55
N PRO A 387 -20.42 -37.95 17.85
CA PRO A 387 -21.58 -37.06 17.77
C PRO A 387 -21.42 -35.72 18.49
N GLU A 388 -20.80 -35.69 19.67
CA GLU A 388 -20.56 -34.47 20.45
C GLU A 388 -19.58 -33.50 19.76
N GLU A 389 -18.54 -34.05 19.14
CA GLU A 389 -17.57 -33.30 18.36
C GLU A 389 -18.21 -32.72 17.09
N ARG A 390 -19.04 -33.51 16.40
CA ARG A 390 -19.81 -33.03 15.25
C ARG A 390 -20.76 -31.90 15.62
N GLN A 391 -21.42 -31.99 16.78
CA GLN A 391 -22.28 -30.93 17.28
C GLN A 391 -21.49 -29.65 17.61
N THR A 392 -20.27 -29.80 18.13
CA THR A 392 -19.39 -28.64 18.38
C THR A 392 -19.01 -27.97 17.06
N LEU A 393 -18.60 -28.73 16.04
CA LEU A 393 -18.24 -28.17 14.73
C LEU A 393 -19.44 -27.51 14.04
N ARG A 394 -20.63 -28.08 14.17
CA ARG A 394 -21.87 -27.46 13.67
C ARG A 394 -22.10 -26.09 14.30
N LYS A 395 -21.91 -25.97 15.62
CA LYS A 395 -22.02 -24.70 16.31
C LYS A 395 -20.95 -23.71 15.87
N ALA A 396 -19.69 -24.14 15.86
CA ALA A 396 -18.55 -23.27 15.54
C ALA A 396 -18.57 -22.76 14.09
N PHE A 397 -19.19 -23.48 13.16
CA PHE A 397 -19.34 -23.08 11.76
C PHE A 397 -20.75 -22.57 11.40
N ASP A 398 -21.61 -22.31 12.38
CA ASP A 398 -23.01 -21.94 12.11
C ASP A 398 -23.13 -20.57 11.43
N SER A 399 -22.42 -19.58 11.97
CA SER A 399 -22.40 -18.20 11.51
C SER A 399 -21.00 -17.60 11.57
N PHE A 400 -20.80 -16.45 10.92
CA PHE A 400 -19.53 -15.70 11.04
C PHE A 400 -19.26 -15.28 12.48
N ALA A 401 -20.29 -14.89 13.25
CA ALA A 401 -20.13 -14.51 14.65
C ALA A 401 -19.67 -15.69 15.53
N GLU A 402 -20.32 -16.86 15.40
CA GLU A 402 -19.92 -18.08 16.10
C GLU A 402 -18.51 -18.52 15.68
N TYR A 403 -18.18 -18.42 14.38
CA TYR A 403 -16.84 -18.71 13.89
C TYR A 403 -15.80 -17.80 14.52
N ARG A 404 -16.02 -16.48 14.55
CA ARG A 404 -15.10 -15.52 15.20
C ARG A 404 -14.97 -15.77 16.69
N GLN A 405 -16.04 -16.19 17.36
CA GLN A 405 -15.99 -16.53 18.78
C GLN A 405 -15.12 -17.77 19.06
N HIS A 406 -15.12 -18.76 18.16
CA HIS A 406 -14.38 -20.03 18.37
C HIS A 406 -12.97 -20.04 17.76
N PHE A 407 -12.72 -19.27 16.70
CA PHE A 407 -11.47 -19.27 15.93
C PHE A 407 -10.74 -17.93 15.90
N GLY A 408 -11.38 -16.85 16.36
CA GLY A 408 -10.83 -15.49 16.32
C GLY A 408 -10.89 -14.80 14.96
N CYS A 409 -10.48 -13.53 14.94
CA CYS A 409 -10.18 -12.83 13.70
C CYS A 409 -8.75 -13.11 13.22
N HIS A 410 -8.39 -12.66 12.01
CA HIS A 410 -7.05 -12.89 11.47
C HIS A 410 -5.95 -12.29 12.36
N ASP A 411 -6.23 -11.14 12.99
CA ASP A 411 -5.26 -10.37 13.77
C ASP A 411 -5.32 -10.65 15.29
N GLU A 412 -6.38 -11.31 15.78
CA GLU A 412 -6.58 -11.63 17.21
C GLU A 412 -6.62 -13.15 17.47
N ARG A 413 -6.06 -13.99 16.59
CA ARG A 413 -6.03 -15.46 16.84
C ARG A 413 -5.35 -15.83 18.15
N ASP A 414 -4.45 -14.98 18.66
CA ASP A 414 -3.76 -15.20 19.93
C ASP A 414 -4.64 -14.91 21.17
N THR A 415 -5.84 -14.35 21.00
CA THR A 415 -6.74 -14.01 22.11
C THR A 415 -7.90 -14.99 22.30
N VAL A 416 -8.12 -15.91 21.35
CA VAL A 416 -9.21 -16.90 21.42
C VAL A 416 -8.65 -18.25 21.84
N ASP A 417 -9.31 -18.90 22.79
CA ASP A 417 -8.91 -20.22 23.26
C ASP A 417 -9.15 -21.29 22.18
N LEU A 418 -8.06 -21.80 21.60
CA LEU A 418 -8.07 -22.88 20.60
C LEU A 418 -7.74 -24.25 21.21
N SER A 419 -7.59 -24.37 22.54
CA SER A 419 -7.22 -25.63 23.20
C SER A 419 -8.23 -26.75 22.94
N TRP A 420 -9.51 -26.40 22.74
CA TRP A 420 -10.56 -27.34 22.37
C TRP A 420 -10.32 -28.02 21.02
N LEU A 421 -9.47 -27.47 20.13
CA LEU A 421 -9.09 -28.12 18.88
C LEU A 421 -8.16 -29.32 19.10
N ALA A 422 -7.44 -29.37 20.23
CA ALA A 422 -6.49 -30.46 20.53
C ALA A 422 -7.19 -31.82 20.74
N ARG A 423 -8.49 -31.82 21.03
CA ARG A 423 -9.27 -33.06 21.20
C ARG A 423 -9.61 -33.77 19.88
N PHE A 424 -9.53 -33.06 18.75
CA PHE A 424 -9.86 -33.64 17.45
C PHE A 424 -8.65 -34.37 16.83
N THR A 425 -8.94 -35.43 16.09
CA THR A 425 -7.92 -36.16 15.33
C THR A 425 -7.20 -35.25 14.33
N PRO A 426 -5.95 -35.55 13.94
CA PRO A 426 -5.22 -34.76 12.94
C PRO A 426 -6.03 -34.60 11.63
N THR A 427 -6.66 -35.68 11.14
CA THR A 427 -7.52 -35.65 9.96
C THR A 427 -8.68 -34.67 10.12
N THR A 428 -9.29 -34.63 11.30
CA THR A 428 -10.41 -33.73 11.58
C THR A 428 -9.94 -32.27 11.69
N ARG A 429 -8.74 -32.01 12.20
CA ARG A 429 -8.15 -30.66 12.19
C ARG A 429 -7.81 -30.16 10.78
N GLU A 430 -7.35 -31.04 9.90
CA GLU A 430 -7.16 -30.73 8.48
C GLU A 430 -8.49 -30.38 7.82
N TYR A 431 -9.54 -31.17 8.10
CA TYR A 431 -10.90 -30.88 7.64
C TYR A 431 -11.42 -29.51 8.11
N ILE A 432 -11.24 -29.18 9.39
CA ILE A 432 -11.60 -27.88 9.98
C ILE A 432 -10.90 -26.74 9.23
N THR A 433 -9.58 -26.87 9.01
CA THR A 433 -8.77 -25.86 8.30
C THR A 433 -9.25 -25.68 6.86
N PHE A 434 -9.58 -26.77 6.17
CA PHE A 434 -10.11 -26.74 4.81
C PHE A 434 -11.46 -26.01 4.72
N VAL A 435 -12.38 -26.29 5.67
CA VAL A 435 -13.68 -25.61 5.75
C VAL A 435 -13.48 -24.12 6.04
N GLU A 436 -12.60 -23.77 6.97
CA GLU A 436 -12.21 -22.38 7.25
C GLU A 436 -11.73 -21.67 5.99
N ASP A 437 -10.78 -22.26 5.28
CA ASP A 437 -10.13 -21.68 4.10
C ASP A 437 -11.10 -21.47 2.93
N CYS A 438 -12.15 -22.30 2.83
CA CYS A 438 -13.18 -22.23 1.80
C CYS A 438 -14.36 -21.30 2.17
N VAL A 439 -14.77 -21.28 3.44
CA VAL A 439 -16.01 -20.62 3.86
C VAL A 439 -15.72 -19.27 4.51
N PHE A 440 -14.87 -19.22 5.52
CA PHE A 440 -14.70 -18.06 6.40
C PHE A 440 -13.49 -17.21 6.02
N ALA A 441 -12.50 -17.76 5.32
CA ALA A 441 -11.34 -17.05 4.80
C ALA A 441 -11.47 -16.72 3.29
N LYS A 442 -10.39 -16.17 2.73
CA LYS A 442 -10.27 -15.81 1.29
C LYS A 442 -9.33 -16.71 0.49
N LYS A 443 -8.67 -17.69 1.13
CA LYS A 443 -7.60 -18.49 0.52
C LYS A 443 -8.07 -19.25 -0.73
N HIS A 444 -9.27 -19.82 -0.69
CA HIS A 444 -9.84 -20.57 -1.82
C HIS A 444 -10.84 -19.79 -2.66
N ASP A 445 -11.07 -18.49 -2.42
CA ASP A 445 -12.07 -17.69 -3.14
C ASP A 445 -11.87 -17.69 -4.65
N ARG A 446 -10.60 -17.65 -5.11
CA ARG A 446 -10.30 -17.72 -6.54
C ARG A 446 -10.75 -19.05 -7.15
N LYS A 447 -10.41 -20.18 -6.49
CA LYS A 447 -10.81 -21.53 -6.94
C LYS A 447 -12.34 -21.66 -6.93
N LEU A 448 -13.01 -21.19 -5.86
CA LEU A 448 -14.46 -21.21 -5.74
C LEU A 448 -15.14 -20.34 -6.82
N LYS A 449 -14.61 -19.16 -7.12
CA LYS A 449 -15.10 -18.30 -8.22
C LYS A 449 -14.93 -18.96 -9.59
N CYS A 450 -13.82 -19.66 -9.83
CA CYS A 450 -13.61 -20.44 -11.04
C CYS A 450 -14.64 -21.57 -11.17
N ALA A 451 -14.84 -22.36 -10.11
CA ALA A 451 -15.83 -23.43 -10.09
C ALA A 451 -17.26 -22.90 -10.32
N LEU A 452 -17.64 -21.84 -9.60
CA LEU A 452 -18.92 -21.16 -9.75
C LEU A 452 -19.13 -20.61 -11.17
N SER A 453 -18.10 -20.02 -11.77
CA SER A 453 -18.16 -19.51 -13.14
C SER A 453 -18.29 -20.62 -14.19
N ALA A 454 -17.75 -21.80 -13.89
CA ALA A 454 -17.95 -23.02 -14.67
C ALA A 454 -19.28 -23.73 -14.38
N GLY A 455 -20.20 -23.11 -13.63
CA GLY A 455 -21.53 -23.65 -13.34
C GLY A 455 -21.56 -24.76 -12.28
N ALA A 456 -20.48 -24.97 -11.53
CA ALA A 456 -20.46 -25.93 -10.43
C ALA A 456 -21.51 -25.59 -9.38
N LYS A 457 -22.02 -26.63 -8.72
CA LYS A 457 -22.69 -26.54 -7.42
C LYS A 457 -21.72 -26.98 -6.32
N PRO A 458 -21.96 -26.59 -5.05
CA PRO A 458 -21.09 -27.00 -3.94
C PRO A 458 -20.93 -28.52 -3.80
N VAL A 459 -21.97 -29.29 -4.17
CA VAL A 459 -21.95 -30.76 -4.16
C VAL A 459 -20.99 -31.37 -5.19
N ASP A 460 -20.63 -30.64 -6.24
CA ASP A 460 -19.74 -31.12 -7.31
C ASP A 460 -18.26 -30.90 -6.98
N LEU A 461 -17.95 -30.15 -5.91
CA LEU A 461 -16.57 -29.79 -5.55
C LEU A 461 -15.69 -30.98 -5.15
N PRO A 462 -16.18 -32.04 -4.47
CA PRO A 462 -15.36 -33.21 -4.18
C PRO A 462 -14.76 -33.88 -5.43
N ASP A 463 -15.41 -33.75 -6.58
CA ASP A 463 -15.00 -34.37 -7.84
C ASP A 463 -14.16 -33.44 -8.73
N ARG A 464 -14.02 -32.17 -8.33
CA ARG A 464 -13.24 -31.16 -9.06
C ARG A 464 -11.76 -31.34 -8.77
N GLU A 465 -10.92 -31.29 -9.79
CA GLU A 465 -9.47 -31.46 -9.67
C GLU A 465 -8.86 -30.57 -8.58
N GLU A 466 -9.36 -29.33 -8.45
CA GLU A 466 -8.82 -28.32 -7.54
C GLU A 466 -9.08 -28.58 -6.04
N PHE A 467 -9.98 -29.52 -5.72
CA PHE A 467 -10.41 -29.86 -4.35
C PHE A 467 -10.39 -31.38 -4.08
N SER A 468 -10.42 -32.22 -5.12
CA SER A 468 -10.60 -33.67 -5.00
C SER A 468 -9.49 -34.36 -4.21
N VAL A 469 -8.26 -33.81 -4.25
CA VAL A 469 -7.13 -34.30 -3.48
C VAL A 469 -7.40 -34.16 -1.98
N ASP A 470 -7.79 -32.96 -1.54
CA ASP A 470 -8.14 -32.67 -0.14
C ASP A 470 -9.29 -33.58 0.32
N PHE A 471 -10.37 -33.66 -0.47
CA PHE A 471 -11.54 -34.50 -0.17
C PHE A 471 -11.20 -35.99 -0.03
N LYS A 472 -10.34 -36.52 -0.89
CA LYS A 472 -9.90 -37.92 -0.80
C LYS A 472 -8.99 -38.13 0.41
N ALA A 473 -8.13 -37.17 0.73
CA ALA A 473 -7.20 -37.25 1.85
C ALA A 473 -7.95 -37.39 3.19
N PHE A 474 -8.87 -36.48 3.52
CA PHE A 474 -9.58 -36.58 4.81
C PHE A 474 -10.58 -37.74 4.87
N LYS A 475 -11.20 -38.14 3.74
CA LYS A 475 -12.04 -39.36 3.71
C LYS A 475 -11.22 -40.62 3.98
N ALA A 476 -10.05 -40.75 3.36
CA ALA A 476 -9.14 -41.86 3.60
C ALA A 476 -8.62 -41.87 5.05
N GLY A 477 -8.30 -40.69 5.60
CA GLY A 477 -7.93 -40.52 7.01
C GLY A 477 -9.03 -41.00 7.95
N TRP A 478 -10.27 -40.60 7.74
CA TRP A 478 -11.40 -41.06 8.57
C TRP A 478 -11.72 -42.55 8.40
N GLN A 479 -11.47 -43.15 7.22
CA GLN A 479 -11.61 -44.60 7.04
C GLN A 479 -10.55 -45.36 7.83
N LYS A 480 -9.31 -44.87 7.82
CA LYS A 480 -8.22 -45.42 8.62
C LYS A 480 -8.51 -45.30 10.11
N GLU A 481 -9.00 -44.16 10.56
CA GLU A 481 -9.37 -43.90 11.97
C GLU A 481 -10.56 -44.77 12.44
N ARG A 482 -11.43 -45.21 11.51
CA ARG A 482 -12.52 -46.16 11.80
C ARG A 482 -12.07 -47.62 11.93
N GLY A 483 -10.87 -47.95 11.46
CA GLY A 483 -10.39 -49.34 11.40
C GLY A 483 -10.93 -50.14 10.21
N ASP A 484 -11.49 -49.49 9.19
CA ASP A 484 -12.15 -50.12 8.03
C ASP A 484 -11.18 -50.46 6.86
N ALA A 485 -9.86 -50.33 7.04
CA ALA A 485 -8.90 -50.44 5.93
C ALA A 485 -8.43 -51.90 5.67
N PRO A 486 -8.54 -52.43 4.43
CA PRO A 486 -7.81 -53.62 3.99
C PRO A 486 -6.34 -53.30 3.64
N GLU A 487 -5.43 -54.25 3.90
CA GLU A 487 -3.98 -54.19 3.59
C GLU A 487 -3.64 -54.56 2.12
N PRO A 488 -2.41 -54.30 1.60
CA PRO A 488 -2.12 -53.36 0.48
C PRO A 488 -1.76 -54.02 -0.87
N LYS A 489 -1.51 -53.20 -1.92
CA LYS A 489 -0.54 -53.50 -3.00
C LYS A 489 0.03 -52.23 -3.68
N PRO A 490 1.35 -52.17 -3.96
CA PRO A 490 1.98 -51.07 -4.69
C PRO A 490 2.08 -51.41 -6.18
N GLU A 491 1.55 -50.57 -7.09
CA GLU A 491 2.09 -50.40 -8.45
C GLU A 491 1.41 -49.24 -9.22
N LEU A 492 2.30 -48.41 -9.80
CA LEU A 492 2.20 -47.47 -10.93
C LEU A 492 1.10 -46.38 -11.00
N SER A 493 1.55 -45.12 -10.85
CA SER A 493 1.22 -44.05 -11.80
C SER A 493 2.32 -42.97 -11.83
N GLU A 494 3.36 -43.20 -12.65
CA GLU A 494 4.09 -42.11 -13.29
C GLU A 494 3.19 -41.50 -14.38
N ALA A 495 2.80 -40.24 -14.21
CA ALA A 495 2.71 -39.21 -15.25
C ALA A 495 1.88 -38.01 -14.75
N LEU A 496 2.59 -36.97 -14.30
CA LEU A 496 2.27 -35.55 -14.47
C LEU A 496 0.89 -35.02 -13.98
N THR A 497 0.85 -34.49 -12.75
CA THR A 497 0.50 -33.07 -12.46
C THR A 497 0.99 -32.71 -11.05
N GLY A 498 1.73 -31.60 -10.95
CA GLY A 498 2.50 -31.22 -9.76
C GLY A 498 1.76 -30.32 -8.78
N THR A 499 2.46 -30.10 -7.65
CA THR A 499 2.21 -29.14 -6.56
C THR A 499 1.21 -29.55 -5.46
N GLU A 500 1.66 -30.45 -4.60
CA GLU A 500 1.93 -30.17 -3.17
C GLU A 500 2.77 -31.35 -2.64
N GLU A 501 4.11 -31.22 -2.71
CA GLU A 501 4.97 -32.16 -2.00
C GLU A 501 4.67 -32.05 -0.51
N SER A 502 4.14 -33.13 0.05
CA SER A 502 4.21 -33.42 1.47
C SER A 502 5.65 -33.17 1.95
N ILE A 503 5.88 -32.05 2.65
CA ILE A 503 7.14 -31.81 3.34
C ILE A 503 7.29 -32.99 4.31
N GLN A 504 8.24 -33.90 4.04
CA GLN A 504 8.58 -34.92 5.02
C GLN A 504 8.98 -34.17 6.30
N VAL A 505 8.38 -34.58 7.42
CA VAL A 505 8.63 -33.98 8.75
C VAL A 505 10.10 -33.68 8.94
N GLY A 506 10.43 -32.42 9.20
CA GLY A 506 11.80 -32.00 9.49
C GLY A 506 12.66 -31.69 8.26
N GLN A 507 12.14 -31.61 7.04
CA GLN A 507 12.95 -31.24 5.86
C GLN A 507 13.55 -29.82 5.93
N ILE A 508 12.80 -28.82 6.41
CA ILE A 508 13.29 -27.43 6.54
C ILE A 508 14.31 -27.37 7.67
N ILE A 509 14.05 -28.07 8.78
CA ILE A 509 14.99 -28.18 9.90
C ILE A 509 16.25 -28.96 9.52
N GLN A 510 16.11 -30.07 8.79
CA GLN A 510 17.22 -30.85 8.27
C GLN A 510 18.08 -30.01 7.33
N ALA A 511 17.46 -29.27 6.40
CA ALA A 511 18.16 -28.34 5.52
C ALA A 511 18.83 -27.20 6.32
N SER A 512 18.21 -26.72 7.39
CA SER A 512 18.74 -25.65 8.26
C SER A 512 19.99 -26.11 9.03
N MET A 513 19.94 -27.29 9.65
CA MET A 513 21.07 -27.88 10.38
C MET A 513 22.21 -28.27 9.45
N MET A 514 21.89 -28.68 8.22
CA MET A 514 22.86 -29.09 7.21
C MET A 514 23.39 -27.94 6.34
N GLY A 515 22.73 -26.78 6.33
CA GLY A 515 23.00 -25.64 5.43
C GLY A 515 24.35 -24.94 5.59
N GLY A 516 25.21 -25.44 6.48
CA GLY A 516 26.64 -25.08 6.56
C GLY A 516 27.62 -26.24 6.35
N ARG A 517 27.14 -27.47 6.10
CA ARG A 517 27.94 -28.70 5.93
C ARG A 517 27.82 -29.31 4.53
N LEU A 518 26.73 -29.08 3.80
CA LEU A 518 26.47 -29.65 2.46
C LEU A 518 26.98 -28.82 1.27
N ASN A 519 27.52 -27.61 1.49
CA ASN A 519 27.82 -26.68 0.39
C ASN A 519 29.27 -26.80 -0.15
N ALA A 520 29.91 -27.95 0.01
CA ALA A 520 31.31 -28.11 -0.35
C ALA A 520 31.45 -28.64 -1.80
N TRP A 521 31.63 -27.73 -2.76
CA TRP A 521 32.29 -28.03 -4.04
C TRP A 521 33.78 -28.42 -3.84
N GLN A 522 34.29 -28.33 -2.60
CA GLN A 522 35.57 -28.89 -2.18
C GLN A 522 35.35 -30.30 -1.59
N THR A 523 35.91 -31.29 -2.27
CA THR A 523 35.79 -32.75 -2.04
C THR A 523 36.26 -33.27 -0.67
N LYS A 524 36.72 -32.43 0.27
CA LYS A 524 37.33 -32.89 1.53
C LYS A 524 36.36 -33.17 2.68
N ASP A 525 35.13 -32.66 2.64
CA ASP A 525 34.15 -32.81 3.74
C ASP A 525 32.83 -33.51 3.37
N LEU A 526 32.64 -33.93 2.12
CA LEU A 526 31.39 -34.55 1.65
C LEU A 526 31.04 -35.84 2.41
N ALA A 527 32.02 -36.70 2.67
CA ALA A 527 31.81 -37.93 3.43
C ALA A 527 31.34 -37.68 4.87
N LYS A 528 31.84 -36.59 5.48
CA LYS A 528 31.42 -36.16 6.82
C LYS A 528 30.02 -35.56 6.81
N ALA A 529 29.70 -34.73 5.82
CA ALA A 529 28.36 -34.17 5.65
C ALA A 529 27.31 -35.26 5.38
N GLN A 530 27.62 -36.26 4.56
CA GLN A 530 26.75 -37.41 4.31
C GLN A 530 26.56 -38.29 5.57
N HIS A 531 27.63 -38.49 6.35
CA HIS A 531 27.55 -39.20 7.64
C HIS A 531 26.67 -38.46 8.65
N ASP A 532 26.87 -37.14 8.79
CA ASP A 532 26.07 -36.25 9.63
C ASP A 532 24.60 -36.21 9.20
N GLN A 533 24.32 -36.20 7.89
CA GLN A 533 22.97 -36.26 7.33
C GLN A 533 22.29 -37.59 7.67
N ALA A 534 23.02 -38.71 7.58
CA ALA A 534 22.51 -40.03 7.94
C ALA A 534 22.23 -40.14 9.46
N LEU A 535 23.10 -39.57 10.30
CA LEU A 535 22.88 -39.49 11.75
C LEU A 535 21.65 -38.66 12.10
N LEU A 536 21.49 -37.49 11.50
CA LEU A 536 20.33 -36.62 11.72
C LEU A 536 19.03 -37.26 11.23
N ALA A 537 19.04 -37.89 10.04
CA ALA A 537 17.88 -38.62 9.53
C ALA A 537 17.52 -39.83 10.41
N LYS A 538 18.51 -40.47 11.03
CA LYS A 538 18.28 -41.55 12.00
C LYS A 538 17.71 -41.00 13.32
N HIS A 539 18.22 -39.87 13.81
CA HIS A 539 17.73 -39.21 15.03
C HIS A 539 16.29 -38.72 14.86
N LEU A 540 15.97 -38.06 13.74
CA LEU A 540 14.61 -37.61 13.41
C LEU A 540 13.60 -38.77 13.38
N LYS A 541 14.03 -39.97 12.92
CA LYS A 541 13.20 -41.19 12.93
C LYS A 541 13.02 -41.80 14.32
N SER A 542 13.85 -41.43 15.30
CA SER A 542 13.77 -41.92 16.69
C SER A 542 13.06 -40.96 17.64
N LEU A 543 12.63 -39.79 17.17
CA LEU A 543 11.86 -38.84 17.96
C LEU A 543 10.44 -39.36 18.22
N SER A 544 9.91 -38.99 19.38
CA SER A 544 8.50 -39.20 19.74
C SER A 544 7.54 -38.38 18.88
N GLU A 545 6.25 -38.74 18.88
CA GLU A 545 5.23 -38.00 18.12
C GLU A 545 5.08 -36.53 18.59
N ASP A 546 5.23 -36.28 19.89
CA ASP A 546 5.17 -34.93 20.47
C ASP A 546 6.36 -34.06 20.02
N GLU A 547 7.57 -34.62 20.01
CA GLU A 547 8.78 -33.93 19.53
C GLU A 547 8.71 -33.64 18.02
N ILE A 548 8.15 -34.58 17.25
CA ILE A 548 7.82 -34.39 15.83
C ILE A 548 6.80 -33.26 15.64
N GLY A 549 5.79 -33.17 16.52
CA GLY A 549 4.83 -32.08 16.54
C GLY A 549 5.50 -30.71 16.71
N LEU A 550 6.38 -30.57 17.69
CA LEU A 550 7.13 -29.33 17.96
C LEU A 550 8.02 -28.91 16.78
N ILE A 551 8.63 -29.86 16.09
CA ILE A 551 9.42 -29.63 14.87
C ILE A 551 8.53 -29.08 13.75
N LYS A 552 7.36 -29.68 13.51
CA LYS A 552 6.39 -29.20 12.51
C LYS A 552 5.88 -27.80 12.82
N ASP A 553 5.63 -27.52 14.09
CA ASP A 553 5.18 -26.21 14.55
C ASP A 553 6.25 -25.13 14.28
N LEU A 554 7.54 -25.46 14.49
CA LEU A 554 8.65 -24.56 14.16
C LEU A 554 8.73 -24.31 12.65
N GLU A 555 8.65 -25.35 11.81
CA GLU A 555 8.68 -25.21 10.35
C GLU A 555 7.51 -24.36 9.83
N THR A 556 6.32 -24.55 10.43
CA THR A 556 5.12 -23.75 10.14
C THR A 556 5.32 -22.31 10.58
N LYS A 557 5.88 -22.07 11.77
CA LYS A 557 6.19 -20.73 12.29
C LYS A 557 7.21 -20.01 11.41
N ALA A 558 8.28 -20.69 10.99
CA ALA A 558 9.30 -20.13 10.10
C ALA A 558 8.69 -19.72 8.76
N SER A 559 7.88 -20.62 8.15
CA SER A 559 7.17 -20.34 6.91
C SER A 559 6.18 -19.18 7.04
N ARG A 560 5.48 -19.08 8.18
CA ARG A 560 4.54 -17.98 8.48
C ARG A 560 5.27 -16.63 8.58
N ILE A 561 6.40 -16.57 9.26
CA ILE A 561 7.22 -15.33 9.34
C ILE A 561 7.67 -14.88 7.96
N VAL A 562 8.13 -15.80 7.10
CA VAL A 562 8.50 -15.47 5.72
C VAL A 562 7.30 -14.94 4.95
N ARG A 563 6.14 -15.62 4.99
CA ARG A 563 4.93 -15.19 4.27
C ARG A 563 4.41 -13.83 4.72
N ALA A 564 4.60 -13.48 6.00
CA ALA A 564 4.22 -12.17 6.53
C ALA A 564 5.16 -11.04 6.05
N ALA A 565 6.45 -11.34 5.86
CA ALA A 565 7.45 -10.33 5.52
C ALA A 565 7.74 -10.21 4.00
N VAL A 566 7.48 -11.28 3.24
CA VAL A 566 7.92 -11.43 1.84
C VAL A 566 6.76 -11.78 0.92
N LYS A 567 6.61 -11.01 -0.15
CA LYS A 567 5.71 -11.32 -1.29
C LYS A 567 6.55 -11.49 -2.55
N ILE A 568 6.51 -12.68 -3.15
CA ILE A 568 7.17 -12.95 -4.43
C ILE A 568 6.10 -13.13 -5.50
N ILE A 569 6.22 -12.39 -6.58
CA ILE A 569 5.37 -12.41 -7.78
C ILE A 569 6.17 -13.09 -8.88
N VAL A 570 5.61 -14.09 -9.55
CA VAL A 570 6.23 -14.62 -10.78
C VAL A 570 6.00 -13.63 -11.90
N GLU A 571 7.05 -13.26 -12.61
CA GLU A 571 7.01 -12.30 -13.72
C GLU A 571 5.95 -12.72 -14.74
N PRO A 572 4.82 -11.99 -14.85
CA PRO A 572 3.75 -12.38 -15.74
C PRO A 572 4.05 -11.89 -17.17
N GLU A 573 3.53 -12.61 -18.16
CA GLU A 573 3.69 -12.23 -19.58
C GLU A 573 3.08 -10.85 -19.91
N ARG A 574 2.05 -10.43 -19.16
CA ARG A 574 1.34 -9.17 -19.36
C ARG A 574 1.65 -8.18 -18.24
N GLN A 575 2.19 -7.01 -18.60
CA GLN A 575 2.54 -5.94 -17.67
C GLN A 575 1.36 -5.45 -16.80
N ALA A 576 0.13 -5.48 -17.32
CA ALA A 576 -1.07 -5.12 -16.55
C ALA A 576 -1.31 -6.06 -15.35
N VAL A 577 -1.03 -7.35 -15.51
CA VAL A 577 -1.16 -8.35 -14.43
C VAL A 577 -0.11 -8.08 -13.35
N LEU A 578 1.12 -7.72 -13.76
CA LEU A 578 2.16 -7.33 -12.83
C LEU A 578 1.78 -6.11 -12.00
N GLN A 579 1.16 -5.10 -12.64
CA GLN A 579 0.69 -3.91 -11.93
C GLN A 579 -0.42 -4.23 -10.91
N GLU A 580 -1.35 -5.13 -11.24
CA GLU A 580 -2.38 -5.57 -10.30
C GLU A 580 -1.78 -6.31 -9.09
N GLU A 581 -0.84 -7.23 -9.33
CA GLU A 581 -0.15 -7.95 -8.24
C GLU A 581 0.68 -7.00 -7.37
N LEU A 582 1.38 -6.02 -7.96
CA LEU A 582 2.11 -4.99 -7.22
C LEU A 582 1.18 -4.09 -6.39
N LYS A 583 0.02 -3.69 -6.94
CA LYS A 583 -1.01 -2.94 -6.19
C LYS A 583 -1.61 -3.72 -5.03
N SER A 584 -1.70 -5.05 -5.15
CA SER A 584 -2.17 -5.92 -4.06
C SER A 584 -1.11 -6.22 -3.00
N SER A 585 0.15 -5.81 -3.21
CA SER A 585 1.25 -6.06 -2.29
C SER A 585 1.26 -5.10 -1.09
N PRO A 586 2.01 -5.40 -0.01
CA PRO A 586 2.17 -4.48 1.13
C PRO A 586 2.72 -3.09 0.77
N ILE A 587 3.45 -2.99 -0.36
CA ILE A 587 3.93 -1.71 -0.89
C ILE A 587 2.76 -0.95 -1.55
N GLY A 588 1.88 -1.68 -2.24
CA GLY A 588 0.75 -1.15 -3.00
C GLY A 588 -0.26 -0.35 -2.18
N SER A 589 -0.54 -0.78 -0.95
CA SER A 589 -1.46 -0.07 -0.04
C SER A 589 -0.92 1.28 0.46
N ARG A 590 0.39 1.55 0.31
CA ARG A 590 1.06 2.74 0.83
C ARG A 590 1.58 3.69 -0.25
N VAL A 591 1.33 3.39 -1.52
CA VAL A 591 1.81 4.14 -2.70
C VAL A 591 1.37 5.61 -2.71
N ALA A 592 0.21 5.93 -2.13
CA ALA A 592 -0.31 7.30 -2.10
C ALA A 592 0.51 8.25 -1.20
N SER A 593 1.32 7.71 -0.29
CA SER A 593 2.15 8.53 0.60
C SER A 593 3.44 8.97 -0.09
N LYS A 594 3.68 10.28 -0.14
CA LYS A 594 4.94 10.86 -0.63
C LYS A 594 6.10 10.65 0.33
N ASP A 595 5.82 10.32 1.59
CA ASP A 595 6.82 10.11 2.64
C ASP A 595 7.27 8.65 2.75
N PHE A 596 6.68 7.73 1.97
CA PHE A 596 7.00 6.30 1.97
C PHE A 596 7.92 5.95 0.80
N LEU A 597 9.24 5.81 1.06
CA LEU A 597 10.26 5.62 0.02
C LEU A 597 10.42 4.15 -0.37
N THR A 598 10.22 3.85 -1.65
CA THR A 598 10.42 2.50 -2.20
C THR A 598 11.76 2.42 -2.95
N LEU A 599 12.67 1.56 -2.46
CA LEU A 599 13.89 1.21 -3.19
C LEU A 599 13.58 0.13 -4.21
N VAL A 600 13.92 0.39 -5.46
CA VAL A 600 13.79 -0.52 -6.59
C VAL A 600 15.18 -1.06 -6.89
N LEU A 601 15.41 -2.33 -6.59
CA LEU A 601 16.69 -2.99 -6.80
C LEU A 601 16.67 -3.77 -8.11
N TYR A 602 17.69 -3.54 -8.93
CA TYR A 602 18.00 -4.38 -10.08
C TYR A 602 19.49 -4.71 -10.06
N ASP A 603 19.83 -5.91 -9.61
CA ASP A 603 21.21 -6.39 -9.63
C ASP A 603 21.49 -7.10 -10.96
N GLN A 604 22.23 -6.42 -11.84
CA GLN A 604 22.60 -6.95 -13.14
C GLN A 604 23.35 -8.29 -13.03
N LYS A 605 24.07 -8.53 -11.94
CA LYS A 605 24.81 -9.78 -11.73
C LYS A 605 23.89 -10.99 -11.56
N THR A 606 22.70 -10.79 -11.01
CA THR A 606 21.75 -11.86 -10.72
C THR A 606 20.56 -11.87 -11.68
N ALA A 607 20.48 -10.91 -12.61
CA ALA A 607 19.49 -10.79 -13.70
C ALA A 607 19.55 -11.90 -14.78
N GLY A 608 19.92 -13.12 -14.39
CA GLY A 608 20.11 -14.28 -15.23
C GLY A 608 21.46 -14.97 -14.94
N GLU A 609 21.87 -15.82 -15.88
CA GLU A 609 23.12 -16.57 -15.79
C GLU A 609 23.78 -16.72 -17.17
N SER A 610 25.11 -16.77 -17.21
CA SER A 610 25.85 -17.18 -18.40
C SER A 610 25.86 -18.71 -18.58
N ILE A 611 25.57 -19.20 -19.78
CA ILE A 611 25.64 -20.64 -20.08
C ILE A 611 27.09 -21.16 -20.01
N THR A 612 28.07 -20.33 -20.40
CA THR A 612 29.48 -20.71 -20.46
C THR A 612 30.23 -20.14 -19.25
N CYS A 613 30.79 -21.02 -18.40
CA CYS A 613 31.55 -20.65 -17.20
C CYS A 613 30.83 -19.61 -16.29
N PRO A 614 29.63 -19.92 -15.77
CA PRO A 614 28.81 -18.98 -15.00
C PRO A 614 29.49 -18.42 -13.73
N HIS A 615 30.39 -19.19 -13.12
CA HIS A 615 31.19 -18.78 -11.97
C HIS A 615 32.20 -17.65 -12.28
N LEU A 616 32.57 -17.48 -13.56
CA LEU A 616 33.48 -16.42 -14.02
C LEU A 616 32.73 -15.31 -14.76
N ARG A 617 31.70 -15.68 -15.51
CA ARG A 617 31.04 -14.79 -16.47
C ARG A 617 29.73 -14.25 -15.91
N VAL A 618 29.68 -12.93 -15.79
CA VAL A 618 28.44 -12.21 -15.47
C VAL A 618 27.56 -12.16 -16.73
N PRO A 619 26.22 -12.37 -16.62
CA PRO A 619 25.30 -12.20 -17.75
C PRO A 619 25.36 -10.79 -18.38
N PRO A 620 24.99 -10.64 -19.66
CA PRO A 620 24.88 -9.33 -20.32
C PRO A 620 23.67 -8.54 -19.80
N LEU A 621 23.73 -7.20 -19.90
CA LEU A 621 22.65 -6.32 -19.46
C LEU A 621 21.38 -6.58 -20.26
N LYS A 622 20.30 -6.92 -19.57
CA LYS A 622 18.99 -7.13 -20.18
C LYS A 622 18.24 -5.81 -20.28
N VAL A 623 18.64 -4.97 -21.23
CA VAL A 623 18.11 -3.60 -21.44
C VAL A 623 16.58 -3.57 -21.43
N GLU A 624 15.92 -4.46 -22.19
CA GLU A 624 14.45 -4.51 -22.23
C GLU A 624 13.83 -4.89 -20.88
N ARG A 625 14.45 -5.81 -20.12
CA ARG A 625 13.97 -6.18 -18.78
C ARG A 625 14.15 -5.02 -17.79
N VAL A 626 15.27 -4.29 -17.86
CA VAL A 626 15.51 -3.09 -17.04
C VAL A 626 14.48 -2.00 -17.38
N LYS A 627 14.20 -1.79 -18.66
CA LYS A 627 13.19 -0.85 -19.13
C LYS A 627 11.79 -1.23 -18.64
N THR A 628 11.40 -2.51 -18.76
CA THR A 628 10.16 -3.05 -18.20
C THR A 628 10.10 -2.83 -16.69
N ALA A 629 11.21 -3.08 -15.97
CA ALA A 629 11.29 -2.88 -14.54
C ALA A 629 11.01 -1.43 -14.14
N ILE A 630 11.64 -0.48 -14.83
CA ILE A 630 11.44 0.95 -14.60
C ILE A 630 10.01 1.36 -14.92
N GLN A 631 9.50 1.02 -16.11
CA GLN A 631 8.17 1.43 -16.56
C GLN A 631 7.05 0.83 -15.70
N ALA A 632 7.10 -0.47 -15.41
CA ALA A 632 6.13 -1.12 -14.53
C ALA A 632 6.13 -0.48 -13.14
N THR A 633 7.31 -0.12 -12.61
CA THR A 633 7.40 0.54 -11.30
C THR A 633 6.90 1.98 -11.34
N CYS A 634 7.20 2.76 -12.39
CA CYS A 634 6.68 4.12 -12.54
C CYS A 634 5.15 4.14 -12.67
N ASN A 635 4.57 3.19 -13.42
CA ASN A 635 3.11 3.03 -13.55
C ASN A 635 2.45 2.55 -12.25
N PHE A 636 3.20 1.81 -11.44
CA PHE A 636 2.75 1.35 -10.14
C PHE A 636 2.75 2.49 -9.11
N LEU A 637 3.84 3.25 -9.02
CA LEU A 637 4.03 4.32 -8.04
C LEU A 637 3.39 5.66 -8.43
N SER A 638 3.10 5.87 -9.72
CA SER A 638 2.61 7.15 -10.27
C SER A 638 1.85 6.95 -11.59
N SER A 639 1.74 7.98 -12.42
CA SER A 639 1.05 7.94 -13.73
C SER A 639 1.89 7.33 -14.86
N GLY A 640 3.17 7.01 -14.64
CA GLY A 640 4.05 6.47 -15.68
C GLY A 640 4.69 7.50 -16.62
N ALA A 641 4.20 8.74 -16.59
CA ALA A 641 4.71 9.81 -17.45
C ALA A 641 6.09 10.33 -17.01
N GLU A 642 6.35 10.31 -15.70
CA GLU A 642 7.57 10.81 -15.07
C GLU A 642 8.08 9.84 -13.99
N LEU A 643 9.31 10.08 -13.50
CA LEU A 643 9.83 9.34 -12.37
C LEU A 643 9.05 9.69 -11.09
N PRO A 644 8.57 8.68 -10.33
CA PRO A 644 7.83 8.91 -9.10
C PRO A 644 8.69 9.61 -8.04
N PHE A 645 8.06 10.46 -7.22
CA PHE A 645 8.74 11.16 -6.13
C PHE A 645 9.26 10.18 -5.07
N ASN A 646 8.48 9.14 -4.77
CA ASN A 646 8.74 8.14 -3.75
C ASN A 646 9.48 6.90 -4.27
N GLY A 647 9.97 6.90 -5.52
CA GLY A 647 10.73 5.79 -6.09
C GLY A 647 12.23 6.10 -6.21
N ILE A 648 13.07 5.20 -5.70
CA ILE A 648 14.53 5.26 -5.78
C ILE A 648 15.02 4.02 -6.52
N PHE A 649 15.65 4.18 -7.68
CA PHE A 649 16.15 3.06 -8.47
C PHE A 649 17.63 2.86 -8.19
N ALA A 650 18.03 1.66 -7.73
CA ALA A 650 19.41 1.26 -7.55
C ALA A 650 19.73 0.10 -8.50
N ILE A 651 20.55 0.38 -9.53
CA ILE A 651 20.87 -0.57 -10.59
C ILE A 651 22.38 -0.78 -10.63
N THR A 652 22.84 -2.02 -10.51
CA THR A 652 24.27 -2.35 -10.56
C THR A 652 24.75 -2.47 -12.01
N ASP A 653 25.97 -2.05 -12.30
CA ASP A 653 26.59 -2.19 -13.64
C ASP A 653 27.40 -3.50 -13.81
N ALA A 654 27.56 -4.25 -12.72
CA ALA A 654 28.41 -5.44 -12.63
C ALA A 654 29.88 -5.20 -13.03
N GLY A 655 30.38 -3.97 -12.87
CA GLY A 655 31.74 -3.57 -13.21
C GLY A 655 32.03 -3.57 -14.72
N LYS A 656 30.99 -3.57 -15.58
CA LYS A 656 31.15 -3.55 -17.05
C LYS A 656 31.03 -2.13 -17.62
N THR A 657 32.13 -1.65 -18.20
CA THR A 657 32.19 -0.35 -18.87
C THR A 657 31.16 -0.26 -20.01
N GLY A 658 30.35 0.79 -20.01
CA GLY A 658 29.29 1.02 -21.01
C GLY A 658 27.87 0.67 -20.54
N ASN A 659 27.73 -0.15 -19.49
CA ASN A 659 26.42 -0.43 -18.90
C ASN A 659 25.75 0.81 -18.32
N GLU A 660 26.52 1.77 -17.79
CA GLU A 660 25.98 3.05 -17.30
C GLU A 660 25.09 3.74 -18.34
N ARG A 661 25.59 3.93 -19.56
CA ARG A 661 24.83 4.59 -20.63
C ARG A 661 23.59 3.79 -21.00
N ALA A 662 23.71 2.47 -21.07
CA ALA A 662 22.58 1.60 -21.39
C ALA A 662 21.50 1.65 -20.31
N ILE A 663 21.88 1.62 -19.03
CA ILE A 663 20.98 1.75 -17.87
C ILE A 663 20.27 3.11 -17.88
N LEU A 664 21.02 4.21 -18.04
CA LEU A 664 20.45 5.57 -18.02
C LEU A 664 19.50 5.83 -19.20
N ASN A 665 19.68 5.14 -20.32
CA ASN A 665 18.79 5.18 -21.48
C ASN A 665 17.49 4.39 -21.30
N CYS A 666 17.40 3.49 -20.31
CA CYS A 666 16.16 2.77 -19.99
C CYS A 666 15.10 3.65 -19.31
N PHE A 667 15.48 4.83 -18.81
CA PHE A 667 14.58 5.78 -18.16
C PHE A 667 13.74 6.57 -19.17
N VAL A 668 12.83 5.86 -19.83
CA VAL A 668 11.86 6.39 -20.78
C VAL A 668 10.44 5.99 -20.38
N ASN A 669 9.46 6.84 -20.67
CA ASN A 669 8.04 6.51 -20.45
C ASN A 669 7.52 5.48 -21.48
N GLU A 670 6.26 5.09 -21.39
CA GLU A 670 5.65 4.11 -22.33
C GLU A 670 5.70 4.58 -23.80
N ALA A 671 5.65 5.90 -24.03
CA ALA A 671 5.79 6.49 -25.36
C ALA A 671 7.24 6.56 -25.86
N GLY A 672 8.21 6.11 -25.06
CA GLY A 672 9.64 6.11 -25.39
C GLY A 672 10.34 7.46 -25.17
N ALA A 673 9.66 8.46 -24.60
CA ALA A 673 10.27 9.75 -24.28
C ALA A 673 11.10 9.67 -23.00
N SER A 674 12.29 10.31 -23.00
CA SER A 674 13.18 10.34 -21.83
C SER A 674 12.53 11.04 -20.64
N MET A 675 12.60 10.40 -19.46
CA MET A 675 12.12 10.97 -18.20
C MET A 675 13.18 11.88 -17.57
N ALA A 676 12.74 12.97 -16.94
CA ALA A 676 13.61 13.83 -16.14
C ALA A 676 14.09 13.08 -14.89
N LYS A 677 15.41 13.07 -14.66
CA LYS A 677 16.04 12.25 -13.62
C LYS A 677 17.23 12.94 -12.98
N HIS A 678 17.47 12.63 -11.72
CA HIS A 678 18.71 12.90 -11.01
C HIS A 678 19.47 11.57 -10.83
N HIS A 679 20.75 11.56 -11.19
CA HIS A 679 21.61 10.37 -11.12
C HIS A 679 22.80 10.63 -10.19
N LYS A 680 23.08 9.66 -9.33
CA LYS A 680 24.27 9.58 -8.47
C LYS A 680 24.90 8.21 -8.66
N SER A 681 26.22 8.15 -8.73
CA SER A 681 26.98 6.90 -8.73
C SER A 681 27.52 6.61 -7.32
N LEU A 682 27.33 5.38 -6.86
CA LEU A 682 27.96 4.83 -5.67
C LEU A 682 28.93 3.74 -6.11
N TYR A 683 30.22 3.97 -5.90
CA TYR A 683 31.28 3.03 -6.22
C TYR A 683 31.44 2.03 -5.08
N VAL A 684 31.54 0.74 -5.42
CA VAL A 684 31.68 -0.36 -4.48
C VAL A 684 32.99 -1.06 -4.79
N ALA A 685 33.92 -1.03 -3.85
CA ALA A 685 35.19 -1.74 -3.92
C ALA A 685 35.16 -2.95 -2.99
N TYR A 686 35.07 -4.13 -3.59
CA TYR A 686 35.05 -5.41 -2.89
C TYR A 686 36.45 -5.81 -2.40
N LYS A 687 36.51 -6.60 -1.31
CA LYS A 687 37.77 -7.14 -0.81
C LYS A 687 38.40 -8.09 -1.83
N GLU A 688 39.67 -7.85 -2.14
CA GLU A 688 40.46 -8.68 -3.06
C GLU A 688 40.52 -10.14 -2.60
N SER A 689 40.76 -10.35 -1.30
CA SER A 689 40.84 -11.68 -0.69
C SER A 689 39.59 -12.51 -0.92
N ASP A 690 38.42 -11.89 -0.86
CA ASP A 690 37.13 -12.58 -0.99
C ASP A 690 36.84 -12.93 -2.47
N LEU A 691 37.24 -12.04 -3.39
CA LEU A 691 37.17 -12.30 -4.83
C LEU A 691 38.15 -13.40 -5.25
N ALA A 692 39.38 -13.36 -4.74
CA ALA A 692 40.39 -14.40 -4.96
C ALA A 692 39.92 -15.76 -4.43
N ALA A 693 39.32 -15.81 -3.24
CA ALA A 693 38.75 -17.03 -2.66
C ALA A 693 37.64 -17.63 -3.53
N ARG A 694 36.75 -16.80 -4.09
CA ARG A 694 35.72 -17.26 -5.05
C ARG A 694 36.30 -17.78 -6.36
N LEU A 695 37.50 -17.33 -6.74
CA LEU A 695 38.15 -17.63 -8.01
C LEU A 695 39.27 -18.67 -7.91
N GLU A 696 39.47 -19.34 -6.75
CA GLU A 696 40.60 -20.22 -6.38
C GLU A 696 41.06 -21.28 -7.43
N LYS A 697 40.28 -21.58 -8.48
CA LYS A 697 40.67 -22.46 -9.60
C LYS A 697 41.15 -21.75 -10.87
N PHE A 698 41.18 -20.42 -10.90
CA PHE A 698 41.54 -19.65 -12.09
C PHE A 698 43.06 -19.42 -12.16
N LYS A 699 43.76 -20.23 -12.96
CA LYS A 699 45.20 -20.07 -13.28
C LYS A 699 45.39 -19.04 -14.40
N SER A 700 44.95 -17.80 -14.19
CA SER A 700 45.08 -16.73 -15.19
C SER A 700 45.85 -15.54 -14.63
N THR A 701 46.54 -14.83 -15.52
CA THR A 701 47.16 -13.52 -15.31
C THR A 701 46.14 -12.36 -15.33
N ALA A 702 44.83 -12.65 -15.38
CA ALA A 702 43.77 -11.64 -15.44
C ALA A 702 43.61 -10.84 -14.13
N GLN A 703 43.45 -9.53 -14.27
CA GLN A 703 43.20 -8.60 -13.17
C GLN A 703 41.84 -8.89 -12.51
N LEU A 704 41.82 -8.97 -11.16
CA LEU A 704 40.58 -9.08 -10.39
C LEU A 704 39.77 -7.78 -10.47
N ASN A 705 38.55 -7.85 -11.02
CA ASN A 705 37.66 -6.69 -11.06
C ASN A 705 36.98 -6.49 -9.70
N GLN A 706 37.53 -5.58 -8.89
CA GLN A 706 37.02 -5.28 -7.55
C GLN A 706 35.98 -4.17 -7.53
N LEU A 707 35.86 -3.40 -8.61
CA LEU A 707 35.05 -2.19 -8.67
C LEU A 707 33.72 -2.45 -9.39
N GLU A 708 32.63 -2.11 -8.71
CA GLU A 708 31.28 -2.08 -9.29
C GLU A 708 30.65 -0.72 -9.01
N THR A 709 29.78 -0.26 -9.91
CA THR A 709 29.00 0.97 -9.71
C THR A 709 27.54 0.63 -9.49
N VAL A 710 26.96 1.19 -8.44
CA VAL A 710 25.50 1.26 -8.25
C VAL A 710 25.02 2.62 -8.74
N HIS A 711 24.20 2.61 -9.79
CA HIS A 711 23.55 3.80 -10.32
C HIS A 711 22.27 4.05 -9.54
N ILE A 712 22.27 5.11 -8.74
CA ILE A 712 21.11 5.54 -7.96
C ILE A 712 20.40 6.66 -8.74
N VAL A 713 19.16 6.41 -9.12
CA VAL A 713 18.35 7.32 -9.94
C VAL A 713 17.05 7.67 -9.22
N THR A 714 16.74 8.97 -9.13
CA THR A 714 15.51 9.49 -8.51
C THR A 714 14.87 10.57 -9.38
N SER A 715 13.65 10.97 -9.06
CA SER A 715 13.09 12.22 -9.62
C SER A 715 13.94 13.42 -9.19
N SER A 716 13.97 14.46 -10.04
CA SER A 716 14.69 15.71 -9.75
C SER A 716 14.11 16.43 -8.52
N ALA A 717 12.82 16.27 -8.23
CA ALA A 717 12.18 16.83 -7.04
C ALA A 717 12.62 16.11 -5.75
N ALA A 718 12.69 14.79 -5.75
CA ALA A 718 13.13 14.00 -4.59
C ALA A 718 14.59 14.27 -4.21
N SER A 719 15.44 14.57 -5.19
CA SER A 719 16.85 14.89 -4.95
C SER A 719 17.08 16.15 -4.08
N LYS A 720 16.08 17.04 -4.00
CA LYS A 720 16.16 18.33 -3.28
C LYS A 720 15.77 18.23 -1.79
N GLN A 721 15.28 17.08 -1.32
CA GLN A 721 14.94 16.91 0.10
C GLN A 721 16.20 16.86 0.97
N LYS A 722 16.16 17.53 2.13
CA LYS A 722 17.21 17.45 3.16
C LYS A 722 17.24 16.03 3.72
N ARG A 723 18.23 15.22 3.30
CA ARG A 723 18.43 13.87 3.84
C ARG A 723 19.04 13.93 5.23
N ARG A 724 18.68 12.97 6.08
CA ARG A 724 19.23 12.83 7.44
C ARG A 724 20.75 12.56 7.37
N PRO A 725 21.53 13.05 8.34
CA PRO A 725 22.96 12.74 8.41
C PRO A 725 23.17 11.21 8.52
N ARG A 726 23.99 10.69 7.61
CA ARG A 726 24.22 9.26 7.40
C ARG A 726 25.18 8.71 8.47
N ARG A 727 24.81 7.60 9.13
CA ARG A 727 25.73 6.81 9.97
C ARG A 727 25.95 5.47 9.26
N ALA A 728 27.12 5.29 8.65
CA ALA A 728 27.44 4.02 8.00
C ALA A 728 27.52 2.91 9.07
N GLY A 729 26.83 1.80 8.84
CA GLY A 729 26.92 0.63 9.71
C GLY A 729 28.27 -0.08 9.51
N HIS A 730 28.73 -0.16 8.26
CA HIS A 730 29.99 -0.80 7.87
C HIS A 730 31.22 0.05 8.20
N LEU A 731 31.16 1.36 7.98
CA LEU A 731 32.25 2.30 8.28
C LEU A 731 32.03 2.96 9.64
N LYS A 732 32.36 2.24 10.72
CA LYS A 732 32.16 2.71 12.11
C LYS A 732 32.85 4.05 12.35
N GLY A 733 32.08 5.06 12.74
CA GLY A 733 32.57 6.39 13.08
C GLY A 733 32.74 7.34 11.89
N GLU A 734 32.53 6.85 10.66
CA GLU A 734 32.53 7.67 9.46
C GLU A 734 31.10 8.03 9.03
N THR A 735 30.99 9.14 8.31
CA THR A 735 29.74 9.47 7.61
C THR A 735 29.80 8.84 6.23
N SER A 736 28.71 8.28 5.71
CA SER A 736 28.71 7.81 4.32
C SER A 736 28.68 8.97 3.31
N SER A 737 29.12 10.18 3.70
CA SER A 737 29.11 11.40 2.87
C SER A 737 29.74 11.24 1.49
N GLY A 738 30.72 10.33 1.40
CA GLY A 738 31.37 9.95 0.15
C GLY A 738 30.45 9.20 -0.82
N ASN A 739 31.01 8.93 -2.00
CA ASN A 739 30.40 8.16 -3.07
C ASN A 739 31.11 6.81 -3.28
N ILE A 740 31.93 6.35 -2.33
CA ILE A 740 32.67 5.09 -2.40
C ILE A 740 32.42 4.28 -1.12
N LEU A 741 32.11 2.99 -1.28
CA LEU A 741 32.12 1.98 -0.22
C LEU A 741 33.32 1.07 -0.45
N THR A 742 34.28 1.07 0.48
CA THR A 742 35.50 0.27 0.38
C THR A 742 35.50 -0.92 1.32
N GLY A 743 36.29 -1.94 0.98
CA GLY A 743 36.45 -3.13 1.80
C GLY A 743 35.13 -3.89 2.02
N VAL A 744 34.23 -3.84 1.03
CA VAL A 744 32.93 -4.52 1.12
C VAL A 744 33.18 -6.03 1.05
N PRO A 745 32.78 -6.82 2.07
CA PRO A 745 33.02 -8.24 2.08
C PRO A 745 32.08 -8.95 1.11
N LEU A 746 32.57 -10.01 0.47
CA LEU A 746 31.73 -10.92 -0.31
C LEU A 746 31.59 -12.25 0.44
N PRO A 747 30.37 -12.80 0.57
CA PRO A 747 30.18 -14.13 1.13
C PRO A 747 31.01 -15.17 0.38
N ASP A 748 31.52 -16.20 1.05
CA ASP A 748 32.11 -17.36 0.38
C ASP A 748 31.09 -18.01 -0.56
N ALA A 749 31.54 -18.53 -1.71
CA ALA A 749 30.70 -19.31 -2.60
C ALA A 749 30.11 -20.54 -1.89
N SER A 750 30.81 -21.12 -0.90
CA SER A 750 30.29 -22.21 -0.06
C SER A 750 29.18 -21.77 0.89
N ALA A 751 28.99 -20.47 1.12
CA ALA A 751 27.87 -19.95 1.92
C ALA A 751 26.64 -19.64 1.06
N ALA A 752 26.77 -19.72 -0.27
CA ALA A 752 25.71 -19.43 -1.22
C ALA A 752 24.57 -20.46 -1.18
N TRP A 753 23.35 -20.01 -1.46
CA TRP A 753 22.27 -20.91 -1.84
C TRP A 753 22.69 -21.72 -3.08
N SER A 754 22.69 -23.04 -2.94
CA SER A 754 23.10 -23.99 -3.97
C SER A 754 21.97 -24.97 -4.25
N GLU A 755 21.84 -25.40 -5.50
CA GLU A 755 20.86 -26.37 -5.99
C GLU A 755 21.54 -27.27 -7.04
N SER A 756 20.87 -28.37 -7.43
CA SER A 756 21.35 -29.18 -8.55
C SER A 756 21.32 -28.38 -9.86
N VAL A 757 22.19 -28.71 -10.81
CA VAL A 757 22.21 -28.07 -12.14
C VAL A 757 20.83 -28.10 -12.81
N VAL A 758 20.07 -29.20 -12.67
CA VAL A 758 18.70 -29.33 -13.21
C VAL A 758 17.74 -28.37 -12.52
N THR A 759 17.71 -28.36 -11.19
CA THR A 759 16.84 -27.46 -10.43
C THR A 759 17.15 -26.00 -10.73
N LYS A 760 18.44 -25.67 -10.83
CA LYS A 760 18.90 -24.34 -11.21
C LYS A 760 18.48 -23.95 -12.63
N LYS A 761 18.55 -24.86 -13.59
CA LYS A 761 17.99 -24.64 -14.94
C LYS A 761 16.49 -24.30 -14.87
N ALA A 762 15.72 -24.95 -14.00
CA ALA A 762 14.30 -24.65 -13.79
C ALA A 762 14.03 -23.30 -13.11
N ILE A 763 14.90 -22.87 -12.18
CA ILE A 763 14.84 -21.53 -11.57
C ILE A 763 14.99 -20.43 -12.63
N PHE A 764 15.95 -20.56 -13.55
CA PHE A 764 16.18 -19.56 -14.60
C PHE A 764 15.23 -19.73 -15.81
N GLY A 765 14.67 -20.91 -16.02
CA GLY A 765 13.87 -21.22 -17.21
C GLY A 765 14.65 -21.03 -18.51
N ASN A 766 13.91 -20.99 -19.63
CA ASN A 766 14.51 -20.94 -20.96
C ASN A 766 15.08 -19.55 -21.34
N GLN A 767 14.65 -18.49 -20.64
CA GLN A 767 14.93 -17.10 -21.04
C GLN A 767 16.01 -16.42 -20.20
N MET A 768 16.34 -16.95 -19.01
CA MET A 768 17.28 -16.31 -18.09
C MET A 768 18.71 -16.84 -18.16
N ARG A 769 18.98 -17.86 -18.98
CA ARG A 769 20.34 -18.35 -19.26
C ARG A 769 20.78 -17.92 -20.66
N ILE A 770 21.93 -17.25 -20.77
CA ILE A 770 22.40 -16.66 -22.04
C ILE A 770 23.78 -17.18 -22.40
N ALA A 771 23.94 -17.61 -23.65
CA ALA A 771 25.26 -17.90 -24.20
C ALA A 771 26.03 -16.59 -24.37
N VAL A 772 27.19 -16.48 -23.74
CA VAL A 772 28.07 -15.32 -23.91
C VAL A 772 29.31 -15.74 -24.70
N GLY A 773 29.69 -14.94 -25.69
CA GLY A 773 30.87 -15.17 -26.54
C GLY A 773 32.19 -14.76 -25.88
N GLY A 774 33.31 -15.16 -26.48
CA GLY A 774 34.68 -14.80 -26.05
C GLY A 774 35.54 -16.01 -25.65
N GLN A 775 36.85 -15.93 -25.89
CA GLN A 775 37.83 -16.90 -25.40
C GLN A 775 37.91 -16.81 -23.87
N THR A 776 37.91 -17.96 -23.19
CA THR A 776 38.21 -18.05 -21.76
C THR A 776 39.45 -18.87 -21.55
N ASP A 777 40.37 -18.37 -20.72
CA ASP A 777 41.48 -19.16 -20.18
C ASP A 777 40.94 -20.07 -19.06
N GLY A 778 40.40 -21.23 -19.44
CA GLY A 778 39.89 -22.20 -18.47
C GLY A 778 39.03 -23.27 -19.14
N GLU A 779 39.14 -24.51 -18.67
CA GLU A 779 38.29 -25.58 -19.16
C GLU A 779 36.84 -25.34 -18.73
N PRO A 780 35.85 -25.53 -19.63
CA PRO A 780 34.46 -25.52 -19.25
C PRO A 780 34.22 -26.61 -18.19
N LEU A 781 33.67 -26.21 -17.04
CA LEU A 781 33.17 -27.17 -16.06
C LEU A 781 31.93 -27.86 -16.66
N TYR A 782 32.10 -29.08 -17.13
CA TYR A 782 30.97 -29.96 -17.46
C TYR A 782 30.43 -30.56 -16.16
N ASN A 783 29.57 -29.80 -15.50
CA ASN A 783 28.83 -30.29 -14.34
C ASN A 783 27.73 -31.25 -14.81
N LYS A 784 27.61 -32.40 -14.15
CA LYS A 784 26.51 -33.35 -14.33
C LYS A 784 25.22 -32.74 -13.78
N ASP A 785 24.10 -33.25 -14.23
CA ASP A 785 22.78 -32.72 -13.87
C ASP A 785 22.48 -32.74 -12.35
N ASP A 786 23.09 -33.69 -11.62
CA ASP A 786 22.95 -33.83 -10.16
C ASP A 786 23.98 -33.02 -9.35
N ASP A 787 24.97 -32.41 -10.01
CA ASP A 787 26.00 -31.64 -9.31
C ASP A 787 25.38 -30.41 -8.63
N GLN A 788 25.77 -30.16 -7.39
CA GLN A 788 25.32 -28.99 -6.62
C GLN A 788 26.19 -27.78 -6.96
N GLU A 789 25.55 -26.67 -7.31
CA GLU A 789 26.24 -25.40 -7.55
C GLU A 789 25.45 -24.21 -7.03
N PRO A 790 26.13 -23.08 -6.69
CA PRO A 790 25.47 -21.84 -6.34
C PRO A 790 24.41 -21.45 -7.39
N VAL A 791 23.19 -21.15 -6.94
CA VAL A 791 22.12 -20.64 -7.79
C VAL A 791 22.53 -19.30 -8.39
N PHE A 792 23.12 -18.42 -7.57
CA PHE A 792 23.65 -17.12 -7.99
C PHE A 792 25.14 -16.99 -7.64
N TRP A 793 26.00 -17.21 -8.63
CA TRP A 793 27.46 -17.09 -8.48
C TRP A 793 27.93 -15.69 -8.07
N HIS A 794 27.25 -14.67 -8.58
CA HIS A 794 27.65 -13.27 -8.47
C HIS A 794 26.76 -12.47 -7.50
N MET A 795 26.29 -13.11 -6.43
CA MET A 795 25.39 -12.49 -5.45
C MET A 795 25.99 -11.23 -4.80
N SER A 796 25.11 -10.26 -4.54
CA SER A 796 25.45 -9.03 -3.83
C SER A 796 25.79 -9.24 -2.36
N SER A 797 26.61 -8.32 -1.83
CA SER A 797 27.01 -8.33 -0.42
C SER A 797 25.83 -7.92 0.48
N PRO A 798 25.57 -8.65 1.59
CA PRO A 798 24.62 -8.21 2.61
C PRO A 798 24.93 -6.81 3.16
N VAL A 799 26.22 -6.44 3.18
CA VAL A 799 26.68 -5.11 3.64
C VAL A 799 26.26 -4.02 2.65
N LEU A 800 26.43 -4.27 1.35
CA LEU A 800 25.99 -3.33 0.32
C LEU A 800 24.48 -3.09 0.41
N LEU A 801 23.69 -4.17 0.56
CA LEU A 801 22.24 -4.11 0.68
C LEU A 801 21.81 -3.31 1.91
N GLU A 802 22.46 -3.51 3.06
CA GLU A 802 22.19 -2.76 4.28
C GLU A 802 22.50 -1.26 4.11
N GLU A 803 23.63 -0.91 3.51
CA GLU A 803 23.99 0.49 3.23
C GLU A 803 23.01 1.14 2.25
N LEU A 804 22.56 0.42 1.21
CA LEU A 804 21.52 0.92 0.30
C LEU A 804 20.20 1.17 1.04
N LEU A 805 19.72 0.22 1.83
CA LEU A 805 18.44 0.30 2.52
C LEU A 805 18.42 1.35 3.64
N ARG A 806 19.45 1.40 4.50
CA ARG A 806 19.43 2.24 5.71
C ARG A 806 20.21 3.55 5.62
N SER A 807 21.28 3.60 4.84
CA SER A 807 22.20 4.76 4.83
C SER A 807 22.04 5.64 3.59
N GLU A 808 22.03 5.04 2.41
CA GLU A 808 22.06 5.76 1.13
C GLU A 808 20.67 6.16 0.64
N CYS A 809 19.70 5.23 0.70
CA CYS A 809 18.35 5.45 0.16
C CYS A 809 17.27 5.66 1.22
N TRP A 810 17.49 5.26 2.48
CA TRP A 810 16.48 5.35 3.57
C TRP A 810 15.14 4.75 3.15
N ALA A 811 15.18 3.51 2.66
CA ALA A 811 14.04 2.85 2.08
C ALA A 811 13.08 2.33 3.15
N ASP A 812 11.79 2.62 2.98
CA ASP A 812 10.71 2.05 3.78
C ASP A 812 10.20 0.72 3.21
N ALA A 813 10.52 0.43 1.95
CA ALA A 813 10.22 -0.83 1.28
C ALA A 813 11.27 -1.19 0.21
N LEU A 814 11.39 -2.48 -0.09
CA LEU A 814 12.25 -3.02 -1.16
C LEU A 814 11.41 -3.73 -2.23
N LEU A 815 11.48 -3.23 -3.47
CA LEU A 815 11.00 -3.89 -4.68
C LEU A 815 12.19 -4.45 -5.47
N ASP A 816 12.34 -5.77 -5.49
CA ASP A 816 13.48 -6.47 -6.08
C ASP A 816 13.12 -7.17 -7.40
N TRP A 817 13.74 -6.74 -8.49
CA TRP A 817 13.51 -7.29 -9.84
C TRP A 817 14.40 -8.49 -10.20
N THR A 818 15.33 -8.81 -9.30
CA THR A 818 16.37 -9.83 -9.47
C THR A 818 16.56 -10.59 -8.16
N PRO A 819 15.49 -11.24 -7.65
CA PRO A 819 15.43 -11.67 -6.26
C PRO A 819 16.45 -12.74 -5.91
N THR A 820 17.02 -12.60 -4.71
CA THR A 820 17.99 -13.53 -4.11
C THR A 820 17.66 -13.78 -2.64
N ASP A 821 18.15 -14.88 -2.09
CA ASP A 821 17.99 -15.18 -0.66
C ASP A 821 18.64 -14.12 0.23
N VAL A 822 19.78 -13.56 -0.20
CA VAL A 822 20.51 -12.51 0.53
C VAL A 822 19.70 -11.21 0.62
N ALA A 823 19.14 -10.72 -0.51
CA ALA A 823 18.37 -9.47 -0.53
C ALA A 823 17.09 -9.59 0.30
N ALA A 824 16.34 -10.68 0.11
CA ALA A 824 15.12 -10.96 0.85
C ALA A 824 15.39 -11.10 2.36
N LYS A 825 16.39 -11.90 2.75
CA LYS A 825 16.74 -12.07 4.18
C LYS A 825 17.18 -10.75 4.81
N LYS A 826 17.99 -9.95 4.10
CA LYS A 826 18.43 -8.66 4.64
C LYS A 826 17.26 -7.71 4.83
N ALA A 827 16.29 -7.65 3.91
CA ALA A 827 15.08 -6.85 4.12
C ALA A 827 14.27 -7.31 5.34
N MET A 828 14.10 -8.63 5.51
CA MET A 828 13.43 -9.21 6.68
C MET A 828 14.13 -8.84 7.99
N ASP A 829 15.45 -8.95 8.06
CA ASP A 829 16.23 -8.63 9.27
C ASP A 829 16.13 -7.17 9.68
N LEU A 830 15.88 -6.28 8.70
CA LEU A 830 15.72 -4.86 8.94
C LEU A 830 14.26 -4.45 9.20
N GLY A 831 13.30 -5.38 9.10
CA GLY A 831 11.87 -5.12 9.22
C GLY A 831 11.28 -4.36 8.03
N ILE A 832 11.91 -4.44 6.86
CA ILE A 832 11.51 -3.72 5.64
C ILE A 832 10.64 -4.66 4.78
N PRO A 833 9.40 -4.26 4.43
CA PRO A 833 8.57 -5.01 3.49
C PRO A 833 9.30 -5.31 2.18
N TYR A 834 9.31 -6.59 1.79
CA TYR A 834 10.00 -7.08 0.59
C TYR A 834 9.01 -7.61 -0.43
N VAL A 835 9.03 -7.02 -1.62
CA VAL A 835 8.28 -7.50 -2.79
C VAL A 835 9.28 -7.82 -3.89
N ALA A 836 9.13 -8.98 -4.52
CA ALA A 836 10.07 -9.46 -5.53
C ALA A 836 9.38 -9.96 -6.80
N VAL A 837 10.08 -9.86 -7.93
CA VAL A 837 9.66 -10.39 -9.23
C VAL A 837 10.55 -11.57 -9.62
N ALA A 838 10.07 -12.80 -9.37
CA ALA A 838 10.77 -14.04 -9.66
C ALA A 838 10.64 -14.45 -11.14
N TYR A 839 11.63 -15.19 -11.63
CA TYR A 839 11.74 -15.61 -13.04
C TYR A 839 10.74 -16.71 -13.43
N THR A 840 10.52 -17.66 -12.52
CA THR A 840 9.64 -18.83 -12.73
C THR A 840 8.93 -19.15 -11.42
N GLU A 841 7.90 -20.00 -11.48
CA GLU A 841 7.25 -20.52 -10.26
C GLU A 841 8.24 -21.32 -9.42
N THR A 842 9.11 -22.12 -10.04
CA THR A 842 10.19 -22.84 -9.36
C THR A 842 11.14 -21.90 -8.61
N HIS A 843 11.49 -20.75 -9.20
CA HIS A 843 12.29 -19.73 -8.49
C HIS A 843 11.56 -19.24 -7.24
N LYS A 844 10.27 -18.89 -7.35
CA LYS A 844 9.46 -18.43 -6.22
C LYS A 844 9.35 -19.47 -5.11
N GLU A 845 9.00 -20.71 -5.45
CA GLU A 845 8.80 -21.80 -4.48
C GLU A 845 10.08 -22.11 -3.71
N LEU A 846 11.20 -22.27 -4.42
CA LEU A 846 12.48 -22.60 -3.79
C LEU A 846 13.06 -21.43 -3.01
N LEU A 847 12.87 -20.18 -3.46
CA LEU A 847 13.28 -19.01 -2.68
C LEU A 847 12.48 -18.89 -1.39
N MET A 848 11.16 -19.12 -1.41
CA MET A 848 10.34 -19.15 -0.18
C MET A 848 10.80 -20.26 0.78
N LYS A 849 11.08 -21.46 0.25
CA LYS A 849 11.61 -22.59 1.04
C LYS A 849 12.99 -22.27 1.63
N ARG A 850 13.87 -21.65 0.85
CA ARG A 850 15.20 -21.22 1.29
C ARG A 850 15.11 -20.19 2.41
N LEU A 851 14.24 -19.20 2.29
CA LEU A 851 14.03 -18.20 3.34
C LEU A 851 13.46 -18.83 4.61
N ALA A 852 12.52 -19.76 4.49
CA ALA A 852 11.99 -20.50 5.65
C ALA A 852 13.09 -21.30 6.35
N THR A 853 14.01 -21.89 5.57
CA THR A 853 15.19 -22.60 6.09
C THR A 853 16.13 -21.65 6.85
N MET A 854 16.35 -20.44 6.34
CA MET A 854 17.18 -19.43 7.02
C MET A 854 16.53 -18.94 8.31
N VAL A 855 15.21 -18.70 8.32
CA VAL A 855 14.48 -18.33 9.54
C VAL A 855 14.48 -19.47 10.56
N ALA A 856 14.30 -20.72 10.12
CA ALA A 856 14.40 -21.87 11.00
C ALA A 856 15.81 -21.97 11.63
N LYS A 857 16.86 -21.66 10.87
CA LYS A 857 18.23 -21.59 11.41
C LYS A 857 18.37 -20.53 12.49
N ASP A 858 17.79 -19.35 12.27
CA ASP A 858 17.76 -18.28 13.27
C ASP A 858 16.99 -18.71 14.53
N MET A 859 15.90 -19.47 14.38
CA MET A 859 15.16 -20.05 15.51
C MET A 859 15.94 -21.11 16.30
N LEU A 860 16.94 -21.73 15.69
CA LEU A 860 17.81 -22.70 16.35
C LEU A 860 19.12 -22.09 16.88
N THR A 861 19.35 -20.79 16.64
CA THR A 861 20.58 -20.11 17.02
C THR A 861 20.44 -19.42 18.37
N GLU A 862 21.17 -19.90 19.38
CA GLU A 862 21.16 -19.32 20.73
C GLU A 862 21.53 -17.83 20.70
N GLY A 863 20.73 -17.01 21.39
CA GLY A 863 20.90 -15.55 21.43
C GLY A 863 20.23 -14.79 20.29
N HIS A 864 19.65 -15.46 19.28
CA HIS A 864 18.80 -14.81 18.29
C HIS A 864 17.42 -14.48 18.88
N SER A 865 16.77 -13.41 18.41
CA SER A 865 15.45 -12.97 18.92
C SER A 865 14.33 -13.99 18.69
N LEU A 866 14.51 -14.88 17.71
CA LEU A 866 13.57 -15.95 17.35
C LEU A 866 13.90 -17.30 17.99
N TYR A 867 14.93 -17.36 18.85
CA TYR A 867 15.46 -18.61 19.38
C TYR A 867 14.41 -19.43 20.15
N CYS A 868 14.30 -20.72 19.81
CA CYS A 868 13.42 -21.69 20.45
C CYS A 868 14.27 -22.77 21.13
N ALA A 869 14.53 -22.57 22.43
CA ALA A 869 15.42 -23.44 23.21
C ALA A 869 14.94 -24.90 23.29
N GLU A 870 13.62 -25.11 23.30
CA GLU A 870 13.00 -26.43 23.41
C GLU A 870 13.28 -27.28 22.16
N VAL A 871 12.99 -26.75 20.97
CA VAL A 871 13.24 -27.45 19.70
C VAL A 871 14.73 -27.59 19.42
N ALA A 872 15.54 -26.59 19.78
CA ALA A 872 17.00 -26.68 19.67
C ALA A 872 17.57 -27.85 20.50
N LYS A 873 17.00 -28.11 21.69
CA LYS A 873 17.39 -29.22 22.57
C LYS A 873 16.98 -30.59 22.00
N ILE A 874 15.77 -30.69 21.45
CA ILE A 874 15.26 -31.92 20.80
C ILE A 874 16.16 -32.34 19.62
N LEU A 875 16.70 -31.36 18.90
CA LEU A 875 17.55 -31.56 17.74
C LEU A 875 19.04 -31.75 18.08
N GLU A 876 19.44 -31.79 19.36
CA GLU A 876 20.81 -32.12 19.73
C GLU A 876 21.11 -33.60 19.47
N VAL A 877 21.77 -33.89 18.34
CA VAL A 877 22.17 -35.27 17.97
C VAL A 877 23.44 -35.68 18.73
N PRO A 878 23.41 -36.73 19.58
CA PRO A 878 24.59 -37.24 20.26
C PRO A 878 25.62 -37.77 19.24
N GLY A 879 26.86 -37.25 19.27
CA GLY A 879 27.94 -37.64 18.36
C GLY A 879 28.19 -36.66 17.20
N MET A 880 27.32 -35.68 16.97
CA MET A 880 27.62 -34.55 16.07
C MET A 880 28.55 -33.56 16.80
N ALA A 881 29.73 -33.28 16.24
CA ALA A 881 30.66 -32.30 16.82
C ALA A 881 30.04 -30.88 16.82
N LYS A 882 29.95 -30.25 18.01
CA LYS A 882 29.63 -28.82 18.16
C LYS A 882 30.83 -28.00 17.69
N LYS A 883 30.66 -27.14 16.67
CA LYS A 883 31.72 -26.18 16.30
C LYS A 883 31.76 -25.13 17.44
N PRO A 884 32.92 -24.85 18.07
CA PRO A 884 32.97 -23.89 19.16
C PRO A 884 32.59 -22.50 18.63
N LEU A 885 31.62 -21.86 19.28
CA LEU A 885 31.25 -20.47 19.02
C LEU A 885 32.46 -19.54 19.27
N PRO A 886 32.73 -18.55 18.41
CA PRO A 886 33.70 -17.51 18.74
C PRO A 886 33.19 -16.78 20.00
N LYS A 887 33.95 -16.88 21.09
CA LYS A 887 33.60 -16.25 22.37
C LYS A 887 33.35 -14.76 22.16
N ALA A 888 32.10 -14.33 22.37
CA ALA A 888 31.75 -12.92 22.47
C ALA A 888 32.58 -12.31 23.61
N LYS A 889 33.48 -11.36 23.29
CA LYS A 889 34.12 -10.53 24.32
C LYS A 889 33.03 -9.69 24.96
N ALA A 890 32.69 -10.02 26.20
CA ALA A 890 31.82 -9.22 27.04
C ALA A 890 32.34 -7.77 27.09
N ALA A 891 31.42 -6.83 26.86
CA ALA A 891 31.67 -5.41 27.07
C ALA A 891 32.03 -5.19 28.54
N ALA A 892 33.30 -4.90 28.81
CA ALA A 892 33.76 -4.54 30.14
C ALA A 892 33.21 -3.15 30.50
N ALA A 893 32.46 -3.11 31.60
CA ALA A 893 32.02 -1.89 32.25
C ALA A 893 33.23 -1.02 32.63
N THR A 894 33.10 0.27 32.35
CA THR A 894 34.02 1.35 32.71
C THR A 894 34.24 1.43 34.21
N THR A 895 35.49 1.33 34.65
CA THR A 895 35.96 1.79 35.97
C THR A 895 37.16 2.72 35.72
N PRO A 896 37.34 3.84 36.45
CA PRO A 896 38.26 4.92 36.08
C PRO A 896 39.73 4.56 36.36
N PRO A 897 40.70 5.16 35.63
CA PRO A 897 42.10 4.80 35.72
C PRO A 897 42.80 5.55 36.87
N ASN A 898 43.73 4.86 37.54
CA ASN A 898 44.85 5.52 38.23
C ASN A 898 46.05 4.54 38.33
N PRO A 899 47.28 5.04 38.56
CA PRO A 899 48.30 5.12 37.52
C PRO A 899 49.41 4.06 37.68
N SER A 900 50.06 3.73 36.57
CA SER A 900 51.20 2.81 36.51
C SER A 900 52.46 3.42 37.16
N PRO A 901 53.26 2.63 37.90
CA PRO A 901 54.64 2.97 38.21
C PRO A 901 55.59 2.53 37.09
N ALA A 902 56.69 3.26 37.00
CA ALA A 902 57.68 3.20 35.94
C ALA A 902 58.69 2.04 36.05
N ASP A 903 59.24 1.74 34.87
CA ASP A 903 60.68 1.57 34.56
C ASP A 903 61.38 0.19 34.57
N SER A 904 62.42 0.15 33.73
CA SER A 904 63.47 -0.85 33.43
C SER A 904 63.17 -1.88 32.32
N SER A 905 63.67 -1.72 31.08
CA SER A 905 65.06 -1.94 30.56
C SER A 905 65.44 -3.44 30.53
N GLN A 906 66.06 -4.11 29.54
CA GLN A 906 67.04 -3.76 28.50
C GLN A 906 67.08 -4.86 27.39
N ASN A 907 67.23 -4.43 26.13
CA ASN A 907 68.26 -4.81 25.14
C ASN A 907 68.75 -6.27 24.96
N LYS A 908 68.69 -6.82 23.73
CA LYS A 908 69.87 -7.28 22.94
C LYS A 908 69.55 -7.66 21.48
N ARG A 909 70.48 -7.25 20.59
CA ARG A 909 70.54 -7.37 19.12
C ARG A 909 71.39 -8.58 18.66
N LYS A 910 71.12 -9.10 17.44
CA LYS A 910 72.04 -9.32 16.28
C LYS A 910 71.31 -10.18 15.21
N ALA A 911 71.06 -9.70 13.97
CA ALA A 911 71.95 -9.60 12.78
C ALA A 911 72.34 -10.99 12.22
N THR A 912 72.32 -11.36 10.92
CA THR A 912 72.25 -10.76 9.55
C THR A 912 72.21 -11.97 8.57
N ALA A 913 71.73 -11.97 7.31
CA ALA A 913 72.35 -11.37 6.12
C ALA A 913 71.50 -11.60 4.82
N GLU A 914 71.75 -10.71 3.83
CA GLU A 914 71.15 -10.34 2.52
C GLU A 914 71.76 -11.13 1.30
N PRO A 915 71.64 -10.80 -0.03
CA PRO A 915 71.28 -9.51 -0.71
C PRO A 915 70.61 -9.52 -2.12
N GLU A 916 70.58 -8.30 -2.74
CA GLU A 916 70.41 -7.87 -4.16
C GLU A 916 69.01 -7.42 -4.62
N SER A 917 68.78 -6.35 -5.40
CA SER A 917 69.46 -5.09 -5.82
C SER A 917 68.49 -4.38 -6.78
N ALA A 918 68.27 -3.05 -6.72
CA ALA A 918 67.94 -2.21 -7.89
C ALA A 918 67.86 -0.72 -7.50
N ASP A 919 68.39 0.10 -8.41
CA ASP A 919 68.67 1.53 -8.35
C ASP A 919 67.46 2.46 -8.15
N ASP A 920 67.67 3.54 -7.40
CA ASP A 920 66.82 4.74 -7.37
C ASP A 920 67.73 5.98 -7.39
N ASP A 921 67.63 6.79 -8.46
CA ASP A 921 68.08 8.18 -8.43
C ASP A 921 67.34 9.06 -9.45
N LYS A 922 66.90 10.24 -8.98
CA LYS A 922 66.24 11.39 -9.66
C LYS A 922 64.70 11.40 -9.76
N ASN A 923 64.02 12.16 -8.88
CA ASN A 923 63.27 13.39 -9.27
C ASN A 923 62.69 14.21 -8.09
N ASP A 924 63.52 14.70 -7.16
CA ASP A 924 63.06 15.42 -5.96
C ASP A 924 62.93 16.95 -6.12
N SER A 925 62.84 17.48 -7.36
CA SER A 925 62.85 18.95 -7.60
C SER A 925 61.49 19.61 -7.86
N THR A 926 60.41 18.82 -7.96
CA THR A 926 59.09 19.32 -8.39
C THR A 926 58.19 19.73 -7.20
N HIS A 927 58.31 19.06 -6.06
CA HIS A 927 57.47 19.31 -4.88
C HIS A 927 57.87 20.57 -4.09
N ALA A 928 59.16 20.93 -4.08
CA ALA A 928 59.65 22.14 -3.42
C ALA A 928 59.24 23.42 -4.18
N LYS A 929 59.22 23.38 -5.53
CA LYS A 929 58.79 24.50 -6.38
C LYS A 929 57.28 24.77 -6.29
N LEU A 930 56.46 23.75 -6.06
CA LEU A 930 55.01 23.91 -5.90
C LEU A 930 54.64 24.57 -4.56
N ARG A 931 55.36 24.25 -3.47
CA ARG A 931 55.14 24.86 -2.14
C ARG A 931 55.53 26.34 -2.10
N ALA A 932 56.62 26.72 -2.76
CA ALA A 932 57.03 28.13 -2.83
C ALA A 932 56.02 28.99 -3.62
N ARG A 933 55.43 28.45 -4.70
CA ARG A 933 54.47 29.16 -5.55
C ARG A 933 53.08 29.31 -4.92
N LEU A 934 52.70 28.40 -4.02
CA LEU A 934 51.47 28.50 -3.23
C LEU A 934 51.56 29.53 -2.09
N GLN A 935 52.74 29.73 -1.51
CA GLN A 935 52.98 30.79 -0.53
C GLN A 935 53.07 32.19 -1.16
N GLU A 936 53.46 32.29 -2.43
CA GLU A 936 53.52 33.56 -3.16
C GLU A 936 52.14 34.06 -3.62
N LEU A 937 51.17 33.14 -3.80
CA LEU A 937 49.80 33.44 -4.22
C LEU A 937 48.84 33.79 -3.06
N SER A 938 49.16 33.44 -1.82
CA SER A 938 48.34 33.80 -0.65
C SER A 938 48.66 35.18 -0.05
N GLY A 939 49.56 35.94 -0.68
CA GLY A 939 50.12 37.20 -0.14
C GLY A 939 49.80 38.48 -0.91
N LYS A 940 48.89 38.48 -1.89
CA LYS A 940 48.49 39.71 -2.61
C LYS A 940 46.97 39.85 -2.64
N LYS A 941 46.54 41.02 -2.13
CA LYS A 941 45.20 41.55 -1.86
C LYS A 941 44.06 41.08 -2.76
#